data_AF-A0A949FTK4-F1
#
_entry.id   AF-A0A949FTK4-F1
#
_cell.length_a   1.000
_cell.length_b   1.000
_cell.length_c   1.000
_cell.angle_alpha   90.00
_cell.angle_beta   90.00
_cell.angle_gamma   90.00
#
_symmetry.space_group_name_H-M   'P 1'
#
loop_
_entity.id
_entity.type
_entity.pdbx_description
1 polymer ?
#
loop_
_entity_poly.entity_id
_entity_poly.type
_entity_poly.pdbx_seq_one_letter_code
_entity_poly.pdbx_strand_id
1 'polypeptide(L)'
;ETLASMHQDLPGDLSAEKAIYNYVKAIGKGLSKIMSKMGVSTYMSYCGAQLFEAIGLDKAVVDKYFRGTASQVGGIGVFEIAEEALRMHKAAFGDDPILASMLDAGGEYAWRVRGEEHMWTPDAIAKLQHSTRAGKFETYKEYAQIINDQSRRHMTLRGLFEFKVDPSKAIPLEEVEPAAEIVKRFATGAMSLGSISTEAHSTLALAMNRIGGKSNTGEGGEDPARYRNELKGIKITAGTKVSDVVGKSVIETDYEMKEGDSLRSKIKQVASGRFGVTTEYLASADQIQIKMAQGAKPGEGGQLPGGKVSEYIGFLRYSVPGVGLISPPPHHDIYSIEDLAQLIHDLKNANPRADISVKLVSEVGVGTIAAGVAKCKADHVVIAGHDGGTGASPWSSIKHAGTPWELGLAETQQTLVLNRLRGRIRVQADGQMKTGRDVVIGALLGADEFGFATAPLVVEGCIMMRKCHLNTCPVGVATQDPVLRQKFSGKPEHVVNYFFFVAEEARAIMAQLGIRRFDELIGRADLLDMKKGIAHWKAKGLDFSRLLAQPAAPAEVPRLHVDVQDHGLGKALDMSLIEKCQPALRKGEKVKLLETARNVNRSVGAMLSGELVRHHPEGLPDDTIWIQMEGTGGQSFGAFLAKGICLYLIGEANDYTGKGLSGGRVVVRPSIDFRGDATQNIIVGNTVLYGATSGEAFFRGVAGERFAVRLSGATAVVEGTGDHGCEYMTGGTVVVLGKTGRNFAAGMSGGVAYVYDEDGGFASRCNTSMVTLDKVLTEAEQQAAGLPMHKGQSDEALLKALIEQQHRWTGSLRAREILDQWATARGKFVKVFPTEYRRALTELAAKASAPVEASKPAAKKAAAVGKKTPAK
;
A
#
# COMPACT_ATOMS: atom_id res chain seq x y z
N GLU A 1 19.76 -5.76 34.42
CA GLU A 1 19.96 -7.07 35.07
C GLU A 1 19.87 -8.22 34.06
N THR A 2 18.70 -8.54 33.49
CA THR A 2 18.55 -9.64 32.52
C THR A 2 19.52 -9.60 31.34
N LEU A 3 19.72 -8.44 30.71
CA LEU A 3 20.70 -8.32 29.62
C LEU A 3 22.14 -8.53 30.09
N ALA A 4 22.46 -8.12 31.32
CA ALA A 4 23.78 -8.31 31.91
C ALA A 4 24.01 -9.76 32.37
N SER A 5 22.97 -10.55 32.64
CA SER A 5 23.11 -11.97 32.91
C SER A 5 23.16 -12.82 31.64
N MET A 6 22.43 -12.42 30.58
CA MET A 6 22.30 -13.19 29.35
C MET A 6 23.35 -12.88 28.28
N HIS A 7 24.15 -11.81 28.41
CA HIS A 7 24.97 -11.31 27.29
C HIS A 7 25.95 -12.35 26.74
N GLN A 8 26.43 -13.27 27.58
CA GLN A 8 27.36 -14.34 27.19
C GLN A 8 26.71 -15.39 26.27
N ASP A 9 25.40 -15.58 26.40
CA ASP A 9 24.62 -16.53 25.60
C ASP A 9 24.08 -15.89 24.30
N LEU A 10 24.24 -14.57 24.14
CA LEU A 10 23.79 -13.86 22.95
C LEU A 10 24.80 -14.04 21.79
N PRO A 11 24.32 -14.13 20.54
CA PRO A 11 25.20 -14.23 19.39
C PRO A 11 26.03 -12.94 19.20
N GLY A 12 27.33 -13.11 18.93
CA GLY A 12 28.22 -12.04 18.47
C GLY A 12 29.20 -11.46 19.50
N ASP A 13 29.61 -12.24 20.51
CA ASP A 13 30.60 -11.87 21.55
C ASP A 13 30.42 -10.42 22.07
N LEU A 14 29.26 -10.19 22.71
CA LEU A 14 28.84 -8.87 23.15
C LEU A 14 29.20 -8.67 24.63
N SER A 15 29.78 -7.52 24.98
CA SER A 15 29.87 -7.09 26.37
C SER A 15 28.48 -6.72 26.93
N ALA A 16 28.32 -6.79 28.25
CA ALA A 16 27.08 -6.38 28.91
C ALA A 16 26.72 -4.92 28.60
N GLU A 17 27.71 -4.01 28.58
CA GLU A 17 27.52 -2.60 28.25
C GLU A 17 27.02 -2.42 26.82
N LYS A 18 27.57 -3.20 25.88
CA LYS A 18 27.14 -3.15 24.48
C LYS A 18 25.71 -3.65 24.32
N ALA A 19 25.34 -4.72 25.00
CA ALA A 19 23.98 -5.24 25.00
C ALA A 19 22.98 -4.21 25.55
N ILE A 20 23.30 -3.58 26.68
CA ILE A 20 22.49 -2.52 27.29
C ILE A 20 22.37 -1.31 26.36
N TYR A 21 23.49 -0.84 25.79
CA TYR A 21 23.49 0.28 24.84
C TYR A 21 22.59 0.00 23.63
N ASN A 22 22.68 -1.20 23.05
CA ASN A 22 21.85 -1.59 21.91
C ASN A 22 20.36 -1.60 22.28
N TYR A 23 20.00 -2.07 23.48
CA TYR A 23 18.64 -2.04 23.99
C TYR A 23 18.11 -0.60 24.14
N VAL A 24 18.86 0.28 24.82
CA VAL A 24 18.47 1.69 25.00
C VAL A 24 18.29 2.38 23.65
N LYS A 25 19.20 2.15 22.70
CA LYS A 25 19.09 2.65 21.33
C LYS A 25 17.83 2.13 20.62
N ALA A 26 17.50 0.85 20.79
CA ALA A 26 16.29 0.26 20.21
C ALA A 26 15.01 0.85 20.79
N ILE A 27 14.95 1.06 22.12
CA ILE A 27 13.83 1.72 22.79
C ILE A 27 13.67 3.17 22.32
N GLY A 28 14.76 3.93 22.23
CA GLY A 28 14.74 5.30 21.71
C GLY A 28 14.16 5.37 20.29
N LYS A 29 14.60 4.47 19.40
CA LYS A 29 14.01 4.34 18.04
C LYS A 29 12.53 3.92 18.09
N GLY A 30 12.17 3.03 19.01
CA GLY A 30 10.79 2.59 19.23
C GLY A 30 9.87 3.74 19.63
N LEU A 31 10.32 4.60 20.56
CA LEU A 31 9.59 5.80 20.97
C LEU A 31 9.45 6.80 19.83
N SER A 32 10.52 7.13 19.10
CA SER A 32 10.43 7.99 17.91
C SER A 32 9.42 7.45 16.90
N LYS A 33 9.42 6.12 16.68
CA LYS A 33 8.46 5.47 15.78
C LYS A 33 7.03 5.64 16.29
N ILE A 34 6.75 5.36 17.56
CA ILE A 34 5.40 5.50 18.14
C ILE A 34 4.91 6.94 18.00
N MET A 35 5.72 7.94 18.38
CA MET A 35 5.34 9.35 18.27
C MET A 35 5.04 9.76 16.82
N SER A 36 5.87 9.30 15.88
CA SER A 36 5.73 9.64 14.45
C SER A 36 4.44 9.12 13.81
N LYS A 37 3.82 8.06 14.36
CA LYS A 37 2.53 7.53 13.85
C LYS A 37 1.41 8.55 13.91
N MET A 38 1.47 9.49 14.86
CA MET A 38 0.51 10.57 15.07
C MET A 38 1.09 11.95 14.69
N GLY A 39 2.23 11.99 14.00
CA GLY A 39 2.90 13.25 13.62
C GLY A 39 3.56 14.00 14.79
N VAL A 40 3.74 13.38 15.96
CA VAL A 40 4.37 14.03 17.11
C VAL A 40 5.90 14.00 16.97
N SER A 41 6.53 15.17 17.01
CA SER A 41 7.99 15.31 16.84
C SER A 41 8.77 15.43 18.15
N THR A 42 8.12 15.80 19.26
CA THR A 42 8.82 16.01 20.54
C THR A 42 8.29 15.10 21.64
N TYR A 43 9.21 14.56 22.44
CA TYR A 43 8.88 13.75 23.62
C TYR A 43 8.03 14.54 24.62
N MET A 44 8.34 15.83 24.83
CA MET A 44 7.61 16.67 25.78
C MET A 44 6.13 16.83 25.40
N SER A 45 5.80 16.94 24.11
CA SER A 45 4.41 16.98 23.64
C SER A 45 3.71 15.62 23.76
N TYR A 46 4.45 14.51 23.70
CA TYR A 46 3.88 13.17 23.84
C TYR A 46 3.57 12.82 25.31
N CYS A 47 4.39 13.28 26.24
CA CYS A 47 4.20 13.07 27.66
C CYS A 47 2.86 13.65 28.14
N GLY A 48 2.02 12.80 28.73
CA GLY A 48 0.71 13.20 29.26
C GLY A 48 -0.39 13.38 28.19
N ALA A 49 -0.06 13.29 26.89
CA ALA A 49 -1.05 13.45 25.82
C ALA A 49 -2.05 12.28 25.72
N GLN A 50 -1.74 11.14 26.33
CA GLN A 50 -2.61 9.95 26.35
C GLN A 50 -3.08 9.52 24.95
N LEU A 51 -2.16 9.46 23.98
CA LEU A 51 -2.44 8.99 22.61
C LEU A 51 -2.61 7.46 22.56
N PHE A 52 -3.59 6.97 23.32
CA PHE A 52 -3.94 5.57 23.50
C PHE A 52 -5.46 5.44 23.55
N GLU A 53 -5.94 4.24 23.25
CA GLU A 53 -7.33 3.85 23.44
C GLU A 53 -7.37 2.63 24.36
N ALA A 54 -8.26 2.64 25.35
CA ALA A 54 -8.46 1.53 26.26
C ALA A 54 -9.60 0.63 25.74
N ILE A 55 -9.33 -0.67 25.62
CA ILE A 55 -10.32 -1.69 25.28
C ILE A 55 -10.29 -2.73 26.39
N GLY A 56 -11.44 -2.98 27.01
CA GLY A 56 -11.54 -3.96 28.10
C GLY A 56 -11.26 -3.39 29.49
N LEU A 57 -11.23 -2.07 29.68
CA LEU A 57 -11.12 -1.43 31.00
C LEU A 57 -12.40 -0.69 31.36
N ASP A 58 -12.90 -0.91 32.57
CA ASP A 58 -14.09 -0.24 33.06
C ASP A 58 -13.92 1.29 33.11
N LYS A 59 -15.02 2.01 32.87
CA LYS A 59 -15.03 3.47 32.83
C LYS A 59 -14.60 4.10 34.14
N ALA A 60 -14.97 3.53 35.30
CA ALA A 60 -14.58 4.11 36.59
C ALA A 60 -13.06 4.03 36.82
N VAL A 61 -12.41 2.97 36.31
CA VAL A 61 -10.94 2.84 36.34
C VAL A 61 -10.32 3.93 35.47
N VAL A 62 -10.79 4.06 34.23
CA VAL A 62 -10.26 5.05 33.28
C VAL A 62 -10.45 6.47 33.79
N ASP A 63 -11.64 6.82 34.27
CA ASP A 63 -11.96 8.17 34.76
C ASP A 63 -11.10 8.56 35.98
N LYS A 64 -10.72 7.60 36.82
CA LYS A 64 -9.90 7.85 38.02
C LYS A 64 -8.40 7.88 37.74
N TYR A 65 -7.89 6.97 36.92
CA TYR A 65 -6.44 6.74 36.77
C TYR A 65 -5.88 7.16 35.41
N PHE A 66 -6.71 7.25 34.37
CA PHE A 66 -6.32 7.55 32.98
C PHE A 66 -7.28 8.57 32.34
N ARG A 67 -7.71 9.56 33.13
CA ARG A 67 -8.77 10.51 32.78
C ARG A 67 -8.51 11.15 31.42
N GLY A 68 -9.47 10.98 30.50
CA GLY A 68 -9.39 11.50 29.12
C GLY A 68 -9.23 10.40 28.07
N THR A 69 -8.66 9.25 28.44
CA THR A 69 -8.53 8.09 27.54
C THR A 69 -9.91 7.54 27.17
N ALA A 70 -10.13 7.22 25.89
CA ALA A 70 -11.37 6.58 25.43
C ALA A 70 -11.46 5.13 25.93
N SER A 71 -12.65 4.72 26.39
CA SER A 71 -13.02 3.31 26.63
C SER A 71 -14.47 3.09 26.24
N GLN A 72 -14.69 2.50 25.06
CA GLN A 72 -16.03 2.39 24.46
C GLN A 72 -16.83 1.17 24.93
N VAL A 73 -16.13 0.10 25.30
CA VAL A 73 -16.75 -1.20 25.60
C VAL A 73 -16.68 -1.62 27.07
N GLY A 74 -16.14 -0.77 27.95
CA GLY A 74 -15.93 -1.12 29.36
C GLY A 74 -15.01 -2.33 29.53
N GLY A 75 -15.12 -3.02 30.67
CA GLY A 75 -14.41 -4.27 30.93
C GLY A 75 -14.03 -4.45 32.39
N ILE A 76 -12.78 -4.82 32.66
CA ILE A 76 -12.33 -5.16 34.01
C ILE A 76 -12.12 -3.93 34.90
N GLY A 77 -12.44 -4.08 36.19
CA GLY A 77 -12.24 -3.07 37.23
C GLY A 77 -10.91 -3.21 37.97
N VAL A 78 -10.72 -2.40 39.02
CA VAL A 78 -9.49 -2.42 39.84
C VAL A 78 -9.25 -3.78 40.51
N PHE A 79 -10.31 -4.42 41.00
CA PHE A 79 -10.20 -5.70 41.71
C PHE A 79 -9.86 -6.85 40.76
N GLU A 80 -10.41 -6.83 39.55
CA GLU A 80 -10.07 -7.78 38.49
C GLU A 80 -8.61 -7.62 38.02
N ILE A 81 -8.14 -6.38 37.88
CA ILE A 81 -6.72 -6.09 37.58
C ILE A 81 -5.82 -6.62 38.72
N ALA A 82 -6.21 -6.39 39.97
CA ALA A 82 -5.48 -6.89 41.13
C ALA A 82 -5.45 -8.42 41.17
N GLU A 83 -6.57 -9.09 40.88
CA GLU A 83 -6.64 -10.55 40.81
C GLU A 83 -5.71 -11.11 39.72
N GLU A 84 -5.65 -10.49 38.54
CA GLU A 84 -4.71 -10.90 37.50
C GLU A 84 -3.25 -10.79 37.96
N ALA A 85 -2.90 -9.67 38.60
CA ALA A 85 -1.56 -9.45 39.15
C ALA A 85 -1.24 -10.49 40.25
N LEU A 86 -2.19 -10.81 41.12
CA LEU A 86 -2.04 -11.84 42.16
C LEU A 86 -1.88 -13.24 41.58
N ARG A 87 -2.58 -13.57 40.48
CA ARG A 87 -2.42 -14.85 39.78
C ARG A 87 -1.03 -14.99 39.18
N MET A 88 -0.53 -13.94 38.51
CA MET A 88 0.84 -13.92 38.00
C MET A 88 1.87 -14.05 39.13
N HIS A 89 1.65 -13.35 40.25
CA HIS A 89 2.51 -13.44 41.43
C HIS A 89 2.54 -14.86 42.00
N LYS A 90 1.37 -15.48 42.23
CA LYS A 90 1.28 -16.86 42.71
C LYS A 90 1.94 -17.87 41.77
N ALA A 91 1.88 -17.66 40.46
CA ALA A 91 2.57 -18.51 39.50
C ALA A 91 4.10 -18.35 39.58
N ALA A 92 4.59 -17.12 39.71
CA ALA A 92 6.03 -16.83 39.80
C ALA A 92 6.68 -17.30 41.11
N PHE A 93 5.93 -17.34 42.20
CA PHE A 93 6.39 -17.77 43.54
C PHE A 93 5.80 -19.13 43.97
N GLY A 94 5.15 -19.85 43.05
CA GLY A 94 4.55 -21.15 43.32
C GLY A 94 5.54 -22.29 43.20
N ASP A 95 5.12 -23.48 43.64
CA ASP A 95 5.95 -24.70 43.62
C ASP A 95 5.91 -25.44 42.28
N ASP A 96 5.53 -24.78 41.17
CA ASP A 96 5.52 -25.42 39.85
C ASP A 96 6.96 -25.74 39.41
N PRO A 97 7.34 -27.02 39.31
CA PRO A 97 8.73 -27.39 39.02
C PRO A 97 9.19 -26.92 37.62
N ILE A 98 8.26 -26.70 36.69
CA ILE A 98 8.57 -26.22 35.35
C ILE A 98 8.95 -24.74 35.40
N LEU A 99 8.22 -23.93 36.17
CA LEU A 99 8.45 -22.49 36.26
C LEU A 99 9.60 -22.10 37.18
N ALA A 100 10.11 -23.04 37.99
CA ALA A 100 11.24 -22.81 38.90
C ALA A 100 12.55 -22.42 38.21
N SER A 101 12.75 -22.84 36.96
CA SER A 101 13.98 -22.56 36.18
C SER A 101 13.71 -22.10 34.74
N MET A 102 12.46 -22.05 34.31
CA MET A 102 12.08 -21.64 32.95
C MET A 102 10.87 -20.71 32.99
N LEU A 103 10.79 -19.81 32.00
CA LEU A 103 9.57 -19.04 31.75
C LEU A 103 8.50 -19.94 31.09
N ASP A 104 7.24 -19.51 31.16
CA ASP A 104 6.16 -20.17 30.43
C ASP A 104 6.44 -20.25 28.92
N ALA A 105 5.84 -21.25 28.26
CA ALA A 105 6.01 -21.49 26.83
C ALA A 105 5.59 -20.29 25.98
N GLY A 106 4.72 -19.40 26.48
CA GLY A 106 4.19 -18.25 25.76
C GLY A 106 3.45 -18.68 24.49
N GLY A 107 3.21 -17.74 23.58
CA GLY A 107 2.49 -18.06 22.34
C GLY A 107 1.90 -16.84 21.65
N GLU A 108 2.20 -15.65 22.13
CA GLU A 108 1.60 -14.39 21.71
C GLU A 108 1.92 -14.12 20.24
N TYR A 109 3.14 -14.38 19.80
CA TYR A 109 3.59 -14.06 18.44
C TYR A 109 3.33 -15.18 17.42
N ALA A 110 3.33 -16.43 17.87
CA ALA A 110 3.13 -17.60 17.03
C ALA A 110 2.45 -18.70 17.84
N TRP A 111 1.55 -19.44 17.19
CA TRP A 111 0.84 -20.54 17.81
C TRP A 111 1.83 -21.60 18.33
N ARG A 112 1.58 -22.05 19.55
CA ARG A 112 2.29 -23.16 20.22
C ARG A 112 1.24 -24.07 20.86
N VAL A 113 1.53 -25.37 20.95
CA VAL A 113 0.59 -26.38 21.47
C VAL A 113 0.12 -26.07 22.90
N ARG A 114 1.00 -25.53 23.74
CA ARG A 114 0.71 -25.16 25.13
C ARG A 114 0.71 -23.64 25.35
N GLY A 115 0.58 -22.88 24.27
CA GLY A 115 0.67 -21.42 24.32
C GLY A 115 -0.68 -20.72 24.25
N GLU A 116 -0.61 -19.40 24.05
CA GLU A 116 -1.78 -18.57 23.78
C GLU A 116 -2.63 -19.10 22.62
N GLU A 117 -3.93 -18.86 22.70
CA GLU A 117 -4.90 -19.28 21.70
C GLU A 117 -4.81 -18.42 20.43
N HIS A 118 -4.96 -19.05 19.25
CA HIS A 118 -5.01 -18.35 17.96
C HIS A 118 -6.23 -18.79 17.15
N MET A 119 -6.86 -17.86 16.45
CA MET A 119 -7.92 -18.21 15.49
C MET A 119 -7.41 -19.17 14.41
N TRP A 120 -6.17 -19.00 13.96
CA TRP A 120 -5.53 -19.92 13.01
C TRP A 120 -4.76 -21.01 13.76
N THR A 121 -5.40 -22.16 13.92
CA THR A 121 -4.77 -23.39 14.42
C THR A 121 -4.44 -24.34 13.26
N PRO A 122 -3.54 -25.32 13.45
CA PRO A 122 -3.28 -26.35 12.44
C PRO A 122 -4.55 -27.04 11.94
N ASP A 123 -5.49 -27.35 12.84
CA ASP A 123 -6.75 -28.02 12.49
C ASP A 123 -7.64 -27.12 11.61
N ALA A 124 -7.80 -25.84 11.98
CA ALA A 124 -8.58 -24.90 11.20
C ALA A 124 -7.99 -24.73 9.79
N ILE A 125 -6.66 -24.62 9.69
CA ILE A 125 -5.94 -24.53 8.41
C ILE A 125 -6.17 -25.78 7.56
N ALA A 126 -5.99 -26.97 8.14
CA ALA A 126 -6.13 -28.23 7.44
C ALA A 126 -7.56 -28.44 6.92
N LYS A 127 -8.58 -28.18 7.75
CA LYS A 127 -9.99 -28.31 7.34
C LYS A 127 -10.36 -27.33 6.23
N LEU A 128 -9.93 -26.07 6.35
CA LEU A 128 -10.18 -25.07 5.30
C LEU A 128 -9.55 -25.50 3.97
N GLN A 129 -8.26 -25.87 3.97
CA GLN A 129 -7.57 -26.31 2.76
C GLN A 129 -8.18 -27.57 2.15
N HIS A 130 -8.56 -28.56 2.98
CA HIS A 130 -9.17 -29.79 2.48
C HIS A 130 -10.56 -29.53 1.88
N SER A 131 -11.39 -28.72 2.56
CA SER A 131 -12.74 -28.40 2.09
C SER A 131 -12.74 -27.73 0.71
N THR A 132 -11.85 -26.77 0.50
CA THR A 132 -11.81 -25.97 -0.74
C THR A 132 -11.16 -26.70 -1.89
N ARG A 133 -10.15 -27.55 -1.62
CA ARG A 133 -9.54 -28.43 -2.62
C ARG A 133 -10.50 -29.53 -3.07
N ALA A 134 -11.26 -30.11 -2.14
CA ALA A 134 -12.19 -31.20 -2.43
C ALA A 134 -13.59 -30.71 -2.86
N GLY A 135 -13.87 -29.41 -2.77
CA GLY A 135 -15.21 -28.86 -3.04
C GLY A 135 -16.28 -29.33 -2.05
N LYS A 136 -15.91 -29.59 -0.78
CA LYS A 136 -16.80 -30.18 0.24
C LYS A 136 -17.26 -29.16 1.26
N PHE A 137 -18.50 -28.70 1.13
CA PHE A 137 -19.11 -27.73 2.06
C PHE A 137 -19.26 -28.27 3.50
N GLU A 138 -19.52 -29.56 3.69
CA GLU A 138 -19.62 -30.12 5.06
C GLU A 138 -18.30 -30.00 5.84
N THR A 139 -17.16 -30.25 5.20
CA THR A 139 -15.84 -30.02 5.82
C THR A 139 -15.58 -28.52 6.08
N TYR A 140 -16.13 -27.64 5.24
CA TYR A 140 -16.09 -26.20 5.51
C TYR A 140 -16.91 -25.83 6.75
N LYS A 141 -18.09 -26.44 6.98
CA LYS A 141 -18.87 -26.20 8.21
C LYS A 141 -18.08 -26.58 9.46
N GLU A 142 -17.33 -27.67 9.43
CA GLU A 142 -16.44 -28.03 10.53
C GLU A 142 -15.34 -26.97 10.76
N TYR A 143 -14.75 -26.42 9.69
CA TYR A 143 -13.83 -25.29 9.79
C TYR A 143 -14.51 -24.06 10.39
N ALA A 144 -15.68 -23.68 9.86
CA ALA A 144 -16.44 -22.53 10.31
C ALA A 144 -16.82 -22.67 11.78
N GLN A 145 -17.18 -23.88 12.24
CA GLN A 145 -17.44 -24.17 13.64
C GLN A 145 -16.21 -23.95 14.53
N ILE A 146 -15.01 -24.40 14.11
CA ILE A 146 -13.76 -24.15 14.86
C ILE A 146 -13.47 -22.64 15.02
N ILE A 147 -13.77 -21.85 13.99
CA ILE A 147 -13.57 -20.40 13.98
C ILE A 147 -14.65 -19.66 14.80
N ASN A 148 -15.91 -20.06 14.62
CA ASN A 148 -17.09 -19.38 15.18
C ASN A 148 -17.34 -19.76 16.65
N ASP A 149 -16.95 -20.96 17.09
CA ASP A 149 -17.09 -21.39 18.49
C ASP A 149 -16.01 -20.75 19.37
N GLN A 150 -16.28 -19.49 19.72
CA GLN A 150 -15.48 -18.72 20.66
C GLN A 150 -16.14 -18.65 22.05
N SER A 151 -17.15 -19.49 22.32
CA SER A 151 -17.89 -19.50 23.59
C SER A 151 -17.00 -19.75 24.81
N ARG A 152 -15.84 -20.39 24.60
CA ARG A 152 -14.82 -20.64 25.62
C ARG A 152 -13.46 -19.98 25.33
N ARG A 153 -13.15 -19.71 24.05
CA ARG A 153 -11.85 -19.20 23.60
C ARG A 153 -11.76 -17.67 23.60
N HIS A 154 -12.90 -16.97 23.56
CA HIS A 154 -13.03 -15.50 23.71
C HIS A 154 -11.95 -14.66 22.98
N MET A 155 -11.76 -14.89 21.67
CA MET A 155 -10.66 -14.28 20.91
C MET A 155 -11.00 -12.94 20.26
N THR A 156 -12.28 -12.67 20.01
CA THR A 156 -12.76 -11.48 19.28
C THR A 156 -14.05 -10.93 19.91
N LEU A 157 -14.35 -9.65 19.68
CA LEU A 157 -15.59 -9.03 20.17
C LEU A 157 -16.82 -9.70 19.52
N ARG A 158 -16.80 -9.91 18.21
CA ARG A 158 -17.88 -10.61 17.49
C ARG A 158 -18.13 -12.06 17.95
N GLY A 159 -17.15 -12.70 18.58
CA GLY A 159 -17.33 -14.00 19.22
C GLY A 159 -18.33 -13.99 20.39
N LEU A 160 -18.52 -12.81 21.00
CA LEU A 160 -19.47 -12.55 22.09
C LEU A 160 -20.87 -12.16 21.59
N PHE A 161 -21.05 -11.94 20.29
CA PHE A 161 -22.37 -11.63 19.72
C PHE A 161 -23.16 -12.90 19.42
N GLU A 162 -24.47 -12.79 19.47
CA GLU A 162 -25.43 -13.77 18.96
C GLU A 162 -26.48 -13.10 18.06
N PHE A 163 -27.10 -13.89 17.19
CA PHE A 163 -28.16 -13.41 16.31
C PHE A 163 -29.50 -13.53 17.05
N LYS A 164 -30.33 -12.49 17.00
CA LYS A 164 -31.71 -12.54 17.49
C LYS A 164 -32.59 -13.26 16.48
N VAL A 165 -32.61 -14.58 16.56
CA VAL A 165 -33.41 -15.44 15.70
C VAL A 165 -34.83 -15.52 16.23
N ASP A 166 -35.80 -15.26 15.34
CA ASP A 166 -37.23 -15.47 15.58
C ASP A 166 -37.68 -16.63 14.67
N PRO A 167 -37.85 -17.86 15.20
CA PRO A 167 -38.21 -19.02 14.38
C PRO A 167 -39.49 -18.85 13.56
N SER A 168 -40.40 -17.95 13.98
CA SER A 168 -41.65 -17.67 13.24
C SER A 168 -41.43 -16.85 11.97
N LYS A 169 -40.27 -16.17 11.86
CA LYS A 169 -39.88 -15.34 10.70
C LYS A 169 -38.89 -16.03 9.79
N ALA A 170 -38.32 -17.16 10.21
CA ALA A 170 -37.38 -17.91 9.37
C ALA A 170 -38.03 -18.30 8.05
N ILE A 171 -37.25 -18.25 6.97
CA ILE A 171 -37.71 -18.53 5.61
C ILE A 171 -36.94 -19.72 5.02
N PRO A 172 -37.49 -20.40 4.00
CA PRO A 172 -36.75 -21.39 3.24
C PRO A 172 -35.50 -20.79 2.57
N LEU A 173 -34.43 -21.58 2.47
CA LEU A 173 -33.13 -21.12 1.94
C LEU A 173 -33.24 -20.70 0.47
N GLU A 174 -34.13 -21.33 -0.29
CA GLU A 174 -34.43 -21.05 -1.69
C GLU A 174 -35.03 -19.64 -1.91
N GLU A 175 -35.64 -19.02 -0.89
CA GLU A 175 -36.13 -17.64 -0.96
C GLU A 175 -35.02 -16.60 -0.80
N VAL A 176 -33.85 -16.99 -0.28
CA VAL A 176 -32.69 -16.12 -0.11
C VAL A 176 -31.96 -15.96 -1.44
N GLU A 177 -31.55 -14.74 -1.76
CA GLU A 177 -30.82 -14.44 -2.99
C GLU A 177 -29.64 -15.41 -3.22
N PRO A 178 -29.29 -15.74 -4.48
CA PRO A 178 -28.27 -16.74 -4.75
C PRO A 178 -26.88 -16.34 -4.23
N ALA A 179 -26.05 -17.33 -3.88
CA ALA A 179 -24.68 -17.07 -3.42
C ALA A 179 -23.85 -16.31 -4.47
N ALA A 180 -24.16 -16.50 -5.75
CA ALA A 180 -23.54 -15.79 -6.87
C ALA A 180 -23.74 -14.26 -6.83
N GLU A 181 -24.79 -13.76 -6.18
CA GLU A 181 -25.00 -12.33 -5.98
C GLU A 181 -24.23 -11.82 -4.74
N ILE A 182 -24.18 -12.61 -3.67
CA ILE A 182 -23.47 -12.25 -2.44
C ILE A 182 -21.96 -12.17 -2.67
N VAL A 183 -21.35 -13.10 -3.43
CA VAL A 183 -19.90 -13.10 -3.69
C VAL A 183 -19.39 -11.86 -4.43
N LYS A 184 -20.27 -11.11 -5.11
CA LYS A 184 -19.91 -9.83 -5.76
C LYS A 184 -19.54 -8.75 -4.75
N ARG A 185 -19.98 -8.89 -3.49
CA ARG A 185 -19.63 -8.02 -2.36
C ARG A 185 -18.26 -8.35 -1.75
N PHE A 186 -17.63 -9.44 -2.20
CA PHE A 186 -16.36 -9.88 -1.65
C PHE A 186 -15.19 -9.33 -2.46
N ALA A 187 -14.20 -8.84 -1.72
CA ALA A 187 -12.94 -8.39 -2.27
C ALA A 187 -11.77 -9.13 -1.59
N THR A 188 -10.73 -9.48 -2.35
CA THR A 188 -9.47 -9.89 -1.71
C THR A 188 -8.76 -8.66 -1.16
N GLY A 189 -8.16 -8.80 0.02
CA GLY A 189 -7.40 -7.74 0.67
C GLY A 189 -6.21 -7.30 -0.17
N ALA A 190 -5.79 -6.05 0.03
CA ALA A 190 -4.67 -5.43 -0.69
C ALA A 190 -3.32 -6.07 -0.33
N MET A 191 -2.92 -7.12 -1.06
CA MET A 191 -1.70 -7.88 -0.84
C MET A 191 -0.75 -7.65 -2.01
N SER A 192 0.35 -6.92 -1.76
CA SER A 192 1.23 -6.48 -2.85
C SER A 192 1.93 -7.66 -3.52
N LEU A 193 1.98 -7.65 -4.84
CA LEU A 193 2.97 -8.42 -5.60
C LEU A 193 4.39 -8.06 -5.10
N GLY A 194 5.19 -9.08 -4.80
CA GLY A 194 6.46 -8.95 -4.09
C GLY A 194 6.35 -9.42 -2.63
N SER A 195 5.28 -9.03 -1.91
CA SER A 195 4.99 -9.62 -0.60
C SER A 195 4.50 -11.06 -0.76
N ILE A 196 3.59 -11.28 -1.70
CA ILE A 196 3.20 -12.62 -2.17
C ILE A 196 3.80 -12.90 -3.55
N SER A 197 3.92 -14.18 -3.89
CA SER A 197 4.42 -14.64 -5.18
C SER A 197 3.50 -14.23 -6.32
N THR A 198 4.03 -14.23 -7.55
CA THR A 198 3.24 -13.93 -8.75
C THR A 198 2.13 -14.95 -8.98
N GLU A 199 2.37 -16.22 -8.62
CA GLU A 199 1.40 -17.31 -8.70
C GLU A 199 0.21 -17.07 -7.77
N ALA A 200 0.47 -16.76 -6.49
CA ALA A 200 -0.59 -16.45 -5.52
C ALA A 200 -1.40 -15.22 -5.95
N HIS A 201 -0.72 -14.14 -6.35
CA HIS A 201 -1.40 -12.91 -6.76
C HIS A 201 -2.28 -13.09 -8.00
N SER A 202 -1.79 -13.80 -9.01
CA SER A 202 -2.53 -14.09 -10.24
C SER A 202 -3.70 -15.06 -9.98
N THR A 203 -3.51 -16.03 -9.09
CA THR A 203 -4.56 -16.97 -8.66
C THR A 203 -5.75 -16.24 -8.03
N LEU A 204 -5.49 -15.29 -7.13
CA LEU A 204 -6.53 -14.45 -6.55
C LEU A 204 -7.27 -13.64 -7.61
N ALA A 205 -6.55 -13.02 -8.56
CA ALA A 205 -7.20 -12.23 -9.61
C ALA A 205 -8.13 -13.06 -10.49
N LEU A 206 -7.64 -14.21 -10.97
CA LEU A 206 -8.46 -15.15 -11.75
C LEU A 206 -9.71 -15.59 -10.98
N ALA A 207 -9.55 -16.01 -9.73
CA ALA A 207 -10.66 -16.48 -8.91
C ALA A 207 -11.73 -15.40 -8.69
N MET A 208 -11.30 -14.18 -8.32
CA MET A 208 -12.24 -13.09 -8.05
C MET A 208 -12.96 -12.62 -9.31
N ASN A 209 -12.28 -12.58 -10.45
CA ASN A 209 -12.90 -12.23 -11.72
C ASN A 209 -13.96 -13.25 -12.15
N ARG A 210 -13.71 -14.56 -11.95
CA ARG A 210 -14.66 -15.63 -12.26
C ARG A 210 -15.97 -15.54 -11.46
N ILE A 211 -15.92 -15.08 -10.21
CA ILE A 211 -17.11 -14.99 -9.34
C ILE A 211 -17.77 -13.62 -9.36
N GLY A 212 -17.28 -12.69 -10.19
CA GLY A 212 -17.80 -11.32 -10.23
C GLY A 212 -17.39 -10.44 -9.04
N GLY A 213 -16.61 -10.97 -8.10
CA GLY A 213 -15.99 -10.19 -7.02
C GLY A 213 -14.81 -9.36 -7.52
N LYS A 214 -13.99 -8.89 -6.57
CA LYS A 214 -12.87 -7.97 -6.85
C LYS A 214 -11.56 -8.45 -6.22
N SER A 215 -10.47 -8.42 -6.98
CA SER A 215 -9.12 -8.55 -6.42
C SER A 215 -8.44 -7.19 -6.35
N ASN A 216 -7.49 -7.05 -5.42
CA ASN A 216 -6.74 -5.82 -5.16
C ASN A 216 -5.24 -6.01 -5.39
N THR A 217 -4.62 -5.09 -6.13
CA THR A 217 -3.18 -5.16 -6.45
C THR A 217 -2.26 -5.07 -5.23
N GLY A 218 -2.70 -4.41 -4.17
CA GLY A 218 -1.82 -3.92 -3.12
C GLY A 218 -0.83 -2.87 -3.63
N GLU A 219 0.15 -2.53 -2.80
CA GLU A 219 1.10 -1.44 -3.07
C GLU A 219 2.20 -1.78 -4.10
N GLY A 220 2.07 -2.88 -4.84
CA GLY A 220 3.18 -3.47 -5.61
C GLY A 220 3.27 -3.05 -7.07
N GLY A 221 2.29 -2.31 -7.58
CA GLY A 221 2.04 -2.20 -9.02
C GLY A 221 1.36 -3.45 -9.58
N GLU A 222 1.10 -3.44 -10.89
CA GLU A 222 0.61 -4.60 -11.64
C GLU A 222 1.21 -4.60 -13.04
N ASP A 223 1.58 -5.77 -13.54
CA ASP A 223 2.17 -5.91 -14.88
C ASP A 223 1.17 -5.49 -15.98
N PRO A 224 1.54 -4.57 -16.88
CA PRO A 224 0.70 -4.17 -18.00
C PRO A 224 0.21 -5.32 -18.89
N ALA A 225 0.95 -6.41 -19.01
CA ALA A 225 0.54 -7.59 -19.76
C ALA A 225 -0.78 -8.19 -19.22
N ARG A 226 -1.08 -8.01 -17.93
CA ARG A 226 -2.30 -8.54 -17.30
C ARG A 226 -3.57 -7.81 -17.69
N TYR A 227 -3.48 -6.59 -18.24
CA TYR A 227 -4.66 -5.77 -18.56
C TYR A 227 -4.66 -5.15 -19.96
N ARG A 228 -3.51 -4.98 -20.63
CA ARG A 228 -3.46 -4.35 -21.98
C ARG A 228 -4.32 -5.06 -23.02
N ASN A 229 -4.23 -6.38 -23.11
CA ASN A 229 -4.99 -7.15 -24.08
C ASN A 229 -6.50 -7.08 -23.77
N GLU A 230 -6.88 -7.22 -22.50
CA GLU A 230 -8.28 -7.09 -22.07
C GLU A 230 -8.84 -5.70 -22.41
N LEU A 231 -8.08 -4.64 -22.17
CA LEU A 231 -8.48 -3.27 -22.51
C LEU A 231 -8.61 -3.04 -24.02
N LYS A 232 -7.85 -3.78 -24.85
CA LYS A 232 -8.00 -3.81 -26.31
C LYS A 232 -9.15 -4.71 -26.79
N GLY A 233 -9.89 -5.35 -25.89
CA GLY A 233 -10.96 -6.28 -26.20
C GLY A 233 -10.49 -7.68 -26.62
N ILE A 234 -9.20 -7.98 -26.49
CA ILE A 234 -8.61 -9.29 -26.77
C ILE A 234 -8.83 -10.17 -25.55
N LYS A 235 -9.66 -11.20 -25.71
CA LYS A 235 -10.03 -12.12 -24.62
C LYS A 235 -9.04 -13.27 -24.51
N ILE A 236 -8.90 -13.81 -23.30
CA ILE A 236 -8.15 -15.03 -23.04
C ILE A 236 -8.94 -16.22 -23.59
N THR A 237 -8.29 -17.01 -24.43
CA THR A 237 -8.87 -18.24 -24.98
C THR A 237 -8.55 -19.44 -24.08
N ALA A 238 -9.43 -20.45 -24.07
CA ALA A 238 -9.19 -21.68 -23.32
C ALA A 238 -7.82 -22.32 -23.64
N GLY A 239 -7.09 -22.73 -22.60
CA GLY A 239 -5.77 -23.36 -22.71
C GLY A 239 -4.59 -22.39 -22.72
N THR A 240 -4.84 -21.08 -22.78
CA THR A 240 -3.79 -20.05 -22.59
C THR A 240 -3.19 -20.19 -21.20
N LYS A 241 -1.86 -20.22 -21.08
CA LYS A 241 -1.20 -20.29 -19.77
C LYS A 241 -0.95 -18.91 -19.19
N VAL A 242 -0.87 -18.80 -17.88
CA VAL A 242 -0.51 -17.54 -17.22
C VAL A 242 0.86 -17.06 -17.71
N SER A 243 1.81 -17.99 -17.89
CA SER A 243 3.14 -17.67 -18.42
C SER A 243 3.15 -17.18 -19.87
N ASP A 244 2.12 -17.48 -20.67
CA ASP A 244 1.99 -16.95 -22.03
C ASP A 244 1.63 -15.46 -22.03
N VAL A 245 1.06 -14.95 -20.93
CA VAL A 245 0.69 -13.54 -20.76
C VAL A 245 1.81 -12.77 -20.05
N VAL A 246 2.25 -13.22 -18.87
CA VAL A 246 3.21 -12.45 -18.04
C VAL A 246 4.67 -12.88 -18.23
N GLY A 247 4.93 -13.95 -19.01
CA GLY A 247 6.25 -14.43 -19.35
C GLY A 247 6.69 -15.70 -18.60
N LYS A 248 7.37 -16.60 -19.33
CA LYS A 248 7.88 -17.88 -18.83
C LYS A 248 9.00 -17.76 -17.79
N SER A 249 9.75 -16.68 -17.81
CA SER A 249 10.76 -16.38 -16.78
C SER A 249 10.16 -15.83 -15.49
N VAL A 250 8.87 -15.48 -15.51
CA VAL A 250 8.18 -14.88 -14.36
C VAL A 250 7.44 -15.93 -13.56
N ILE A 251 6.82 -16.93 -14.20
CA ILE A 251 5.96 -17.94 -13.55
C ILE A 251 6.72 -19.25 -13.35
N GLU A 252 6.76 -19.74 -12.11
CA GLU A 252 7.40 -20.99 -11.71
C GLU A 252 6.39 -22.15 -11.61
N THR A 253 5.13 -21.84 -11.34
CA THR A 253 4.04 -22.83 -11.34
C THR A 253 2.89 -22.28 -12.14
N ASP A 254 2.71 -22.87 -13.32
CA ASP A 254 1.79 -22.35 -14.32
C ASP A 254 0.37 -22.88 -14.16
N TYR A 255 -0.58 -22.15 -14.74
CA TYR A 255 -2.00 -22.48 -14.71
C TYR A 255 -2.62 -22.24 -16.09
N GLU A 256 -3.38 -23.22 -16.58
CA GLU A 256 -4.15 -23.10 -17.82
C GLU A 256 -5.47 -22.38 -17.56
N MET A 257 -5.65 -21.25 -18.22
CA MET A 257 -6.82 -20.39 -18.06
C MET A 257 -7.99 -20.88 -18.91
N LYS A 258 -9.20 -20.53 -18.45
CA LYS A 258 -10.47 -20.81 -19.10
C LYS A 258 -10.82 -19.68 -20.05
N GLU A 259 -11.69 -19.97 -21.01
CA GLU A 259 -12.27 -18.96 -21.90
C GLU A 259 -12.88 -17.82 -21.08
N GLY A 260 -12.47 -16.59 -21.38
CA GLY A 260 -12.99 -15.39 -20.70
C GLY A 260 -12.39 -15.10 -19.33
N ASP A 261 -11.37 -15.83 -18.88
CA ASP A 261 -10.60 -15.47 -17.69
C ASP A 261 -9.94 -14.09 -17.85
N SER A 262 -9.66 -13.45 -16.71
CA SER A 262 -8.91 -12.20 -16.64
C SER A 262 -7.89 -12.24 -15.50
N LEU A 263 -6.66 -11.81 -15.81
CA LEU A 263 -5.58 -11.62 -14.84
C LEU A 263 -5.60 -10.22 -14.22
N ARG A 264 -6.42 -9.30 -14.71
CA ARG A 264 -6.48 -7.91 -14.26
C ARG A 264 -7.07 -7.83 -12.86
N SER A 265 -6.40 -7.13 -11.96
CA SER A 265 -6.99 -6.78 -10.67
C SER A 265 -7.93 -5.59 -10.82
N LYS A 266 -9.21 -5.74 -10.46
CA LYS A 266 -10.21 -4.66 -10.58
C LYS A 266 -9.91 -3.47 -9.66
N ILE A 267 -9.37 -3.73 -8.47
CA ILE A 267 -8.98 -2.68 -7.52
C ILE A 267 -7.48 -2.40 -7.65
N LYS A 268 -7.15 -1.14 -7.94
CA LYS A 268 -5.77 -0.63 -8.02
C LYS A 268 -5.44 0.22 -6.82
N GLN A 269 -4.45 -0.16 -6.02
CA GLN A 269 -4.07 0.62 -4.85
C GLN A 269 -3.12 1.78 -5.20
N VAL A 270 -3.31 2.92 -4.55
CA VAL A 270 -2.42 4.07 -4.51
C VAL A 270 -2.02 4.28 -3.05
N ALA A 271 -0.75 3.98 -2.74
CA ALA A 271 -0.17 4.09 -1.40
C ALA A 271 1.01 5.06 -1.40
N SER A 272 1.53 5.43 -0.22
CA SER A 272 2.58 6.43 -0.05
C SER A 272 3.86 6.21 -0.87
N GLY A 273 4.20 4.95 -1.19
CA GLY A 273 5.35 4.63 -2.03
C GLY A 273 5.16 4.92 -3.52
N ARG A 274 3.91 5.06 -4.00
CA ARG A 274 3.53 5.21 -5.42
C ARG A 274 4.17 4.18 -6.38
N PHE A 275 4.52 2.99 -5.87
CA PHE A 275 5.14 1.96 -6.70
C PHE A 275 4.18 1.49 -7.80
N GLY A 276 4.66 1.54 -9.05
CA GLY A 276 3.91 1.09 -10.22
C GLY A 276 2.66 1.92 -10.54
N VAL A 277 2.49 3.11 -9.94
CA VAL A 277 1.33 3.98 -10.18
C VAL A 277 1.59 4.84 -11.42
N THR A 278 1.19 4.33 -12.59
CA THR A 278 1.24 5.03 -13.88
C THR A 278 -0.17 5.42 -14.35
N THR A 279 -0.28 6.31 -15.33
CA THR A 279 -1.58 6.65 -15.96
C THR A 279 -2.30 5.40 -16.48
N GLU A 280 -1.56 4.48 -17.12
CA GLU A 280 -2.11 3.24 -17.66
C GLU A 280 -2.63 2.31 -16.55
N TYR A 281 -1.86 2.16 -15.46
CA TYR A 281 -2.27 1.41 -14.27
C TYR A 281 -3.59 1.95 -13.70
N LEU A 282 -3.71 3.28 -13.55
CA LEU A 282 -4.92 3.93 -13.07
C LEU A 282 -6.10 3.77 -14.05
N ALA A 283 -5.86 3.91 -15.36
CA ALA A 283 -6.88 3.78 -16.40
C ALA A 283 -7.45 2.36 -16.53
N SER A 284 -6.69 1.34 -16.08
CA SER A 284 -7.09 -0.07 -16.05
C SER A 284 -7.98 -0.45 -14.86
N ALA A 285 -8.18 0.45 -13.90
CA ALA A 285 -8.94 0.19 -12.68
C ALA A 285 -10.46 0.31 -12.88
N ASP A 286 -11.20 -0.54 -12.17
CA ASP A 286 -12.64 -0.33 -11.92
C ASP A 286 -12.83 0.42 -10.59
N GLN A 287 -11.92 0.24 -9.64
CA GLN A 287 -11.83 1.02 -8.40
C GLN A 287 -10.37 1.34 -8.09
N ILE A 288 -10.09 2.57 -7.67
CA ILE A 288 -8.78 3.01 -7.20
C ILE A 288 -8.85 3.20 -5.69
N GLN A 289 -7.99 2.50 -4.93
CA GLN A 289 -7.98 2.55 -3.47
C GLN A 289 -6.80 3.38 -2.95
N ILE A 290 -7.08 4.54 -2.36
CA ILE A 290 -6.14 5.31 -1.55
C ILE A 290 -5.92 4.57 -0.24
N LYS A 291 -4.69 4.18 0.04
CA LYS A 291 -4.33 3.46 1.26
C LYS A 291 -3.76 4.41 2.31
N MET A 292 -4.61 4.96 3.17
CA MET A 292 -4.14 5.77 4.31
C MET A 292 -3.38 4.92 5.33
N ALA A 293 -3.91 3.73 5.63
CA ALA A 293 -3.30 2.84 6.62
C ALA A 293 -3.67 1.36 6.40
N GLN A 294 -3.08 0.47 7.19
CA GLN A 294 -3.47 -0.93 7.32
C GLN A 294 -3.44 -1.37 8.79
N GLY A 295 -4.33 -2.28 9.17
CA GLY A 295 -4.50 -2.69 10.57
C GLY A 295 -3.23 -3.23 11.25
N ALA A 296 -2.38 -3.95 10.52
CA ALA A 296 -1.15 -4.53 11.06
C ALA A 296 -0.04 -3.51 11.43
N LYS A 297 -0.15 -2.28 10.91
CA LYS A 297 0.80 -1.18 11.15
C LYS A 297 0.21 0.18 10.77
N PRO A 298 -0.78 0.67 11.53
CA PRO A 298 -1.28 2.03 11.38
C PRO A 298 -0.17 3.03 11.69
N GLY A 299 -0.17 4.16 10.96
CA GLY A 299 0.84 5.22 11.08
C GLY A 299 2.24 4.86 10.55
N GLU A 300 2.38 3.78 9.76
CA GLU A 300 3.64 3.38 9.13
C GLU A 300 3.45 2.98 7.66
N GLY A 301 4.54 3.07 6.89
CA GLY A 301 4.54 2.70 5.47
C GLY A 301 4.71 1.20 5.18
N GLY A 302 4.47 0.83 3.92
CA GLY A 302 4.81 -0.46 3.33
C GLY A 302 6.28 -0.84 3.51
N GLN A 303 6.55 -2.13 3.67
CA GLN A 303 7.91 -2.66 3.81
C GLN A 303 8.07 -3.90 2.93
N LEU A 304 9.08 -3.88 2.06
CA LEU A 304 9.49 -5.03 1.26
C LEU A 304 11.00 -5.23 1.42
N PRO A 305 11.45 -6.32 2.09
CA PRO A 305 12.87 -6.62 2.23
C PRO A 305 13.57 -6.78 0.88
N GLY A 306 14.84 -6.33 0.79
CA GLY A 306 15.61 -6.33 -0.47
C GLY A 306 15.75 -7.70 -1.12
N GLY A 307 15.87 -8.78 -0.32
CA GLY A 307 15.88 -10.16 -0.82
C GLY A 307 14.58 -10.61 -1.50
N LYS A 308 13.50 -9.81 -1.44
CA LYS A 308 12.24 -10.02 -2.16
C LYS A 308 12.06 -9.05 -3.34
N VAL A 309 13.03 -8.18 -3.60
CA VAL A 309 13.02 -7.28 -4.76
C VAL A 309 13.80 -7.96 -5.88
N SER A 310 13.18 -8.98 -6.50
CA SER A 310 13.72 -9.63 -7.70
C SER A 310 13.74 -8.66 -8.88
N GLU A 311 14.35 -9.06 -10.01
CA GLU A 311 14.37 -8.25 -11.24
C GLU A 311 12.94 -7.89 -11.69
N TYR A 312 12.03 -8.85 -11.66
CA TYR A 312 10.62 -8.65 -11.99
C TYR A 312 9.92 -7.67 -11.04
N ILE A 313 10.17 -7.78 -9.72
CA ILE A 313 9.60 -6.84 -8.74
C ILE A 313 10.21 -5.45 -8.88
N GLY A 314 11.50 -5.35 -9.18
CA GLY A 314 12.18 -4.08 -9.47
C GLY A 314 11.59 -3.38 -10.69
N PHE A 315 11.35 -4.14 -11.77
CA PHE A 315 10.66 -3.66 -12.98
C PHE A 315 9.29 -3.06 -12.66
N LEU A 316 8.41 -3.79 -11.96
CA LEU A 316 7.05 -3.35 -11.67
C LEU A 316 6.99 -2.12 -10.77
N ARG A 317 7.96 -1.96 -9.89
CA ARG A 317 8.02 -0.87 -8.91
C ARG A 317 8.86 0.31 -9.38
N TYR A 318 9.44 0.24 -10.57
CA TYR A 318 10.42 1.21 -11.08
C TYR A 318 11.52 1.46 -10.04
N SER A 319 12.06 0.36 -9.51
CA SER A 319 13.07 0.34 -8.45
C SER A 319 14.25 -0.56 -8.81
N VAL A 320 15.30 -0.48 -8.00
CA VAL A 320 16.53 -1.25 -8.21
C VAL A 320 16.40 -2.66 -7.61
N PRO A 321 16.70 -3.74 -8.37
CA PRO A 321 16.71 -5.11 -7.83
C PRO A 321 17.66 -5.25 -6.62
N GLY A 322 17.25 -6.05 -5.64
CA GLY A 322 18.00 -6.32 -4.41
C GLY A 322 17.95 -5.22 -3.34
N VAL A 323 17.45 -4.02 -3.66
CA VAL A 323 17.37 -2.89 -2.72
C VAL A 323 16.04 -2.93 -1.97
N GLY A 324 16.09 -2.88 -0.62
CA GLY A 324 14.90 -2.87 0.20
C GLY A 324 14.03 -1.64 -0.01
N LEU A 325 12.71 -1.82 -0.01
CA LEU A 325 11.74 -0.74 -0.22
C LEU A 325 10.97 -0.47 1.07
N ILE A 326 11.17 0.72 1.63
CA ILE A 326 10.40 1.23 2.76
C ILE A 326 9.63 2.44 2.25
N SER A 327 8.31 2.37 2.32
CA SER A 327 7.46 3.51 1.92
C SER A 327 7.46 4.56 3.03
N PRO A 328 7.32 5.85 2.68
CA PRO A 328 7.06 6.88 3.68
C PRO A 328 5.81 6.52 4.51
N PRO A 329 5.75 6.86 5.81
CA PRO A 329 4.52 6.70 6.58
C PRO A 329 3.33 7.50 6.01
N PRO A 330 3.45 8.82 5.72
CA PRO A 330 2.35 9.57 5.14
C PRO A 330 2.34 9.49 3.61
N HIS A 331 1.18 9.76 3.03
CA HIS A 331 1.10 10.26 1.66
C HIS A 331 1.62 11.71 1.65
N HIS A 332 2.67 12.01 0.88
CA HIS A 332 3.24 13.37 0.85
C HIS A 332 2.36 14.41 0.15
N ASP A 333 1.25 13.94 -0.46
CA ASP A 333 0.18 14.75 -1.04
C ASP A 333 -1.14 14.63 -0.25
N ILE A 334 -1.07 14.18 1.00
CA ILE A 334 -2.19 14.21 1.96
C ILE A 334 -1.67 14.62 3.34
N TYR A 335 -1.69 15.92 3.63
CA TYR A 335 -1.40 16.47 4.96
C TYR A 335 -2.65 16.97 5.68
N SER A 336 -3.76 17.11 4.96
CA SER A 336 -5.05 17.48 5.50
C SER A 336 -6.21 16.82 4.73
N ILE A 337 -7.44 17.11 5.16
CA ILE A 337 -8.65 16.54 4.55
C ILE A 337 -8.91 17.12 3.14
N GLU A 338 -8.55 18.37 2.92
CA GLU A 338 -8.59 19.03 1.61
C GLU A 338 -7.56 18.47 0.63
N ASP A 339 -6.38 18.03 1.11
CA ASP A 339 -5.41 17.32 0.29
C ASP A 339 -5.91 15.94 -0.13
N LEU A 340 -6.62 15.24 0.78
CA LEU A 340 -7.32 14.00 0.42
C LEU A 340 -8.37 14.26 -0.65
N ALA A 341 -9.14 15.34 -0.55
CA ALA A 341 -10.08 15.75 -1.59
C ALA A 341 -9.37 16.03 -2.92
N GLN A 342 -8.18 16.64 -2.88
CA GLN A 342 -7.37 16.87 -4.06
C GLN A 342 -6.88 15.56 -4.69
N LEU A 343 -6.40 14.59 -3.91
CA LEU A 343 -6.01 13.28 -4.47
C LEU A 343 -7.22 12.53 -5.05
N ILE A 344 -8.39 12.56 -4.40
CA ILE A 344 -9.62 11.98 -4.96
C ILE A 344 -9.93 12.64 -6.31
N HIS A 345 -9.84 13.97 -6.40
CA HIS A 345 -10.03 14.71 -7.65
C HIS A 345 -9.02 14.31 -8.72
N ASP A 346 -7.73 14.21 -8.37
CA ASP A 346 -6.67 13.81 -9.31
C ASP A 346 -6.93 12.41 -9.90
N LEU A 347 -7.26 11.44 -9.04
CA LEU A 347 -7.50 10.06 -9.45
C LEU A 347 -8.77 9.92 -10.30
N LYS A 348 -9.82 10.68 -9.96
CA LYS A 348 -11.05 10.70 -10.76
C LYS A 348 -10.84 11.41 -12.10
N ASN A 349 -9.97 12.43 -12.18
CA ASN A 349 -9.57 12.99 -13.48
C ASN A 349 -8.78 11.96 -14.29
N ALA A 350 -7.78 11.29 -13.70
CA ALA A 350 -6.99 10.27 -14.40
C ALA A 350 -7.82 9.08 -14.90
N ASN A 351 -8.88 8.69 -14.16
CA ASN A 351 -9.84 7.69 -14.62
C ASN A 351 -11.27 8.03 -14.16
N PRO A 352 -12.06 8.74 -14.99
CA PRO A 352 -13.43 9.14 -14.65
C PRO A 352 -14.40 7.97 -14.41
N ARG A 353 -14.06 6.76 -14.87
CA ARG A 353 -14.90 5.56 -14.77
C ARG A 353 -14.67 4.77 -13.48
N ALA A 354 -13.58 5.01 -12.76
CA ALA A 354 -13.26 4.22 -11.57
C ALA A 354 -13.87 4.82 -10.31
N ASP A 355 -14.33 3.96 -9.40
CA ASP A 355 -14.69 4.37 -8.03
C ASP A 355 -13.44 4.72 -7.24
N ILE A 356 -13.50 5.72 -6.36
CA ILE A 356 -12.41 6.07 -5.45
C ILE A 356 -12.70 5.55 -4.04
N SER A 357 -11.88 4.61 -3.59
CA SER A 357 -11.93 4.03 -2.26
C SER A 357 -10.88 4.66 -1.34
N VAL A 358 -11.21 4.90 -0.07
CA VAL A 358 -10.24 5.28 0.97
C VAL A 358 -10.16 4.19 2.02
N LYS A 359 -8.97 3.62 2.26
CA LYS A 359 -8.75 2.59 3.28
C LYS A 359 -8.22 3.20 4.57
N LEU A 360 -9.07 3.15 5.60
CA LEU A 360 -8.78 3.57 6.97
C LEU A 360 -8.55 2.36 7.88
N VAL A 361 -8.07 2.61 9.09
CA VAL A 361 -7.99 1.62 10.16
C VAL A 361 -8.94 2.02 11.27
N SER A 362 -9.57 1.03 11.89
CA SER A 362 -10.41 1.23 13.06
C SER A 362 -9.60 1.80 14.23
N GLU A 363 -10.07 2.92 14.75
CA GLU A 363 -9.65 3.59 15.98
C GLU A 363 -10.78 4.55 16.39
N VAL A 364 -10.82 4.98 17.65
CA VAL A 364 -11.77 5.99 18.10
C VAL A 364 -11.71 7.25 17.23
N GLY A 365 -12.85 7.72 16.77
CA GLY A 365 -12.95 8.92 15.92
C GLY A 365 -12.91 8.64 14.42
N VAL A 366 -12.70 7.38 14.01
CA VAL A 366 -12.71 6.98 12.59
C VAL A 366 -14.03 7.33 11.88
N GLY A 367 -15.16 7.34 12.61
CA GLY A 367 -16.45 7.73 12.03
C GLY A 367 -16.49 9.20 11.61
N THR A 368 -15.83 10.08 12.36
CA THR A 368 -15.67 11.50 12.01
C THR A 368 -14.81 11.64 10.75
N ILE A 369 -13.71 10.89 10.66
CA ILE A 369 -12.84 10.87 9.49
C ILE A 369 -13.61 10.34 8.27
N ALA A 370 -14.41 9.27 8.42
CA ALA A 370 -15.23 8.71 7.36
C ALA A 370 -16.28 9.72 6.83
N ALA A 371 -16.87 10.54 7.71
CA ALA A 371 -17.74 11.64 7.28
C ALA A 371 -16.99 12.70 6.46
N GLY A 372 -15.74 13.02 6.84
CA GLY A 372 -14.84 13.85 6.04
C GLY A 372 -14.55 13.25 4.67
N VAL A 373 -14.19 11.96 4.63
CA VAL A 373 -13.94 11.19 3.40
C VAL A 373 -15.13 11.24 2.43
N ALA A 374 -16.35 11.06 2.93
CA ALA A 374 -17.56 11.18 2.12
C ALA A 374 -17.76 12.62 1.58
N LYS A 375 -17.50 13.65 2.39
CA LYS A 375 -17.54 15.05 1.95
C LYS A 375 -16.48 15.38 0.89
N CYS A 376 -15.32 14.71 0.95
CA CYS A 376 -14.28 14.75 -0.07
C CYS A 376 -14.63 14.00 -1.36
N LYS A 377 -15.87 13.48 -1.47
CA LYS A 377 -16.42 12.80 -2.65
C LYS A 377 -15.88 11.39 -2.90
N ALA A 378 -15.30 10.71 -1.91
CA ALA A 378 -14.96 9.30 -2.07
C ALA A 378 -16.23 8.46 -2.31
N ASP A 379 -16.15 7.50 -3.24
CA ASP A 379 -17.25 6.59 -3.59
C ASP A 379 -17.34 5.42 -2.59
N HIS A 380 -16.22 5.11 -1.92
CA HIS A 380 -16.07 3.94 -1.07
C HIS A 380 -15.12 4.19 0.12
N VAL A 381 -15.39 3.59 1.28
CA VAL A 381 -14.50 3.61 2.45
C VAL A 381 -14.33 2.20 3.01
N VAL A 382 -13.08 1.83 3.32
CA VAL A 382 -12.77 0.57 4.02
C VAL A 382 -12.42 0.89 5.47
N ILE A 383 -13.05 0.19 6.42
CA ILE A 383 -12.66 0.17 7.82
C ILE A 383 -11.93 -1.15 8.10
N ALA A 384 -10.61 -1.07 8.25
CA ALA A 384 -9.78 -2.24 8.53
C ALA A 384 -9.52 -2.41 10.04
N GLY A 385 -9.75 -3.61 10.57
CA GLY A 385 -9.43 -3.95 11.96
C GLY A 385 -7.93 -4.15 12.20
N HIS A 386 -7.50 -3.97 13.45
CA HIS A 386 -6.12 -4.17 13.91
C HIS A 386 -5.54 -5.56 13.58
N ASP A 387 -6.41 -6.55 13.42
CA ASP A 387 -6.07 -7.96 13.24
C ASP A 387 -5.69 -8.31 11.80
N GLY A 388 -5.71 -7.33 10.87
CA GLY A 388 -5.30 -7.50 9.48
C GLY A 388 -3.91 -8.12 9.29
N GLY A 389 -3.73 -8.91 8.22
CA GLY A 389 -2.45 -9.55 7.91
C GLY A 389 -1.39 -8.60 7.36
N THR A 390 -0.12 -9.02 7.39
CA THR A 390 1.01 -8.31 6.77
C THR A 390 2.13 -9.26 6.37
N GLY A 391 2.82 -8.95 5.27
CA GLY A 391 4.04 -9.66 4.87
C GLY A 391 5.27 -9.27 5.69
N ALA A 392 5.33 -8.02 6.17
CA ALA A 392 6.43 -7.47 6.97
C ALA A 392 5.95 -6.25 7.80
N SER A 393 6.12 -6.32 9.11
CA SER A 393 5.78 -5.25 10.05
C SER A 393 6.50 -5.46 11.39
N PRO A 394 6.82 -4.39 12.15
CA PRO A 394 7.25 -4.53 13.54
C PRO A 394 6.20 -5.23 14.40
N TRP A 395 6.65 -6.10 15.31
CA TRP A 395 5.77 -6.79 16.24
C TRP A 395 4.97 -5.84 17.14
N SER A 396 5.60 -4.75 17.58
CA SER A 396 4.93 -3.73 18.40
C SER A 396 3.69 -3.16 17.70
N SER A 397 3.74 -2.95 16.38
CA SER A 397 2.62 -2.43 15.61
C SER A 397 1.54 -3.48 15.38
N ILE A 398 1.92 -4.73 15.09
CA ILE A 398 0.97 -5.85 14.94
C ILE A 398 0.16 -6.07 16.22
N LYS A 399 0.77 -5.85 17.39
CA LYS A 399 0.18 -6.16 18.69
C LYS A 399 -0.49 -4.99 19.39
N HIS A 400 -0.10 -3.75 19.09
CA HIS A 400 -0.48 -2.60 19.93
C HIS A 400 -0.97 -1.38 19.14
N ALA A 401 -1.34 -1.51 17.86
CA ALA A 401 -1.86 -0.40 17.07
C ALA A 401 -3.13 -0.78 16.30
N GLY A 402 -4.12 0.13 16.31
CA GLY A 402 -5.46 -0.07 15.76
C GLY A 402 -6.41 -0.78 16.74
N THR A 403 -7.71 -0.80 16.40
CA THR A 403 -8.77 -1.45 17.19
C THR A 403 -9.55 -2.49 16.38
N PRO A 404 -10.39 -3.34 17.03
CA PRO A 404 -11.29 -4.27 16.34
C PRO A 404 -12.21 -3.55 15.36
N TRP A 405 -12.39 -4.10 14.17
CA TRP A 405 -13.20 -3.48 13.12
C TRP A 405 -14.66 -3.32 13.52
N GLU A 406 -15.17 -4.14 14.44
CA GLU A 406 -16.54 -4.05 14.96
C GLU A 406 -16.82 -2.67 15.57
N LEU A 407 -15.82 -2.07 16.23
CA LEU A 407 -15.93 -0.74 16.84
C LEU A 407 -15.95 0.35 15.78
N GLY A 408 -14.91 0.41 14.93
CA GLY A 408 -14.81 1.44 13.92
C GLY A 408 -15.90 1.37 12.85
N LEU A 409 -16.37 0.16 12.53
CA LEU A 409 -17.45 -0.05 11.56
C LEU A 409 -18.78 0.50 12.10
N ALA A 410 -19.13 0.16 13.35
CA ALA A 410 -20.33 0.68 13.99
C ALA A 410 -20.26 2.21 14.13
N GLU A 411 -19.13 2.77 14.58
CA GLU A 411 -18.93 4.22 14.67
C GLU A 411 -19.10 4.91 13.31
N THR A 412 -18.52 4.32 12.25
CA THR A 412 -18.63 4.81 10.88
C THR A 412 -20.08 4.79 10.39
N GLN A 413 -20.79 3.67 10.57
CA GLN A 413 -22.19 3.54 10.20
C GLN A 413 -23.04 4.59 10.91
N GLN A 414 -22.90 4.70 12.23
CA GLN A 414 -23.67 5.64 13.05
C GLN A 414 -23.40 7.09 12.64
N THR A 415 -22.14 7.46 12.49
CA THR A 415 -21.74 8.83 12.13
C THR A 415 -22.23 9.22 10.74
N LEU A 416 -22.08 8.35 9.74
CA LEU A 416 -22.53 8.62 8.38
C LEU A 416 -24.05 8.77 8.27
N VAL A 417 -24.81 7.97 9.01
CA VAL A 417 -26.29 8.06 9.04
C VAL A 417 -26.71 9.36 9.71
N LEU A 418 -26.17 9.69 10.89
CA LEU A 418 -26.47 10.94 11.61
C LEU A 418 -26.18 12.20 10.77
N ASN A 419 -25.15 12.14 9.92
CA ASN A 419 -24.77 13.24 9.03
C ASN A 419 -25.47 13.21 7.65
N ARG A 420 -26.37 12.25 7.39
CA ARG A 420 -27.05 12.07 6.09
C ARG A 420 -26.08 11.88 4.91
N LEU A 421 -24.96 11.20 5.18
CA LEU A 421 -23.91 10.90 4.20
C LEU A 421 -23.90 9.42 3.78
N ARG A 422 -24.48 8.52 4.59
CA ARG A 422 -24.39 7.07 4.39
C ARG A 422 -24.88 6.59 3.02
N GLY A 423 -25.90 7.24 2.46
CA GLY A 423 -26.43 6.89 1.13
C GLY A 423 -25.45 7.09 -0.02
N ARG A 424 -24.43 7.94 0.14
CA ARG A 424 -23.52 8.37 -0.95
C ARG A 424 -22.21 7.57 -1.03
N ILE A 425 -21.94 6.74 -0.03
CA ILE A 425 -20.66 6.04 0.09
C ILE A 425 -20.86 4.57 0.45
N ARG A 426 -20.16 3.67 -0.26
CA ARG A 426 -20.10 2.26 0.10
C ARG A 426 -19.12 2.04 1.25
N VAL A 427 -19.50 1.22 2.23
CA VAL A 427 -18.67 0.90 3.40
C VAL A 427 -18.22 -0.55 3.31
N GLN A 428 -16.92 -0.80 3.35
CA GLN A 428 -16.35 -2.14 3.40
C GLN A 428 -15.72 -2.43 4.76
N ALA A 429 -15.95 -3.63 5.28
CA ALA A 429 -15.24 -4.13 6.45
C ALA A 429 -14.09 -5.07 6.05
N ASP A 430 -12.93 -4.92 6.68
CA ASP A 430 -11.74 -5.76 6.52
C ASP A 430 -11.12 -6.01 7.90
N GLY A 431 -10.42 -7.12 8.12
CA GLY A 431 -9.90 -7.51 9.44
C GLY A 431 -10.25 -8.95 9.78
N GLN A 432 -9.38 -9.86 9.36
CA GLN A 432 -9.55 -11.31 9.42
C GLN A 432 -11.00 -11.85 9.31
N MET A 433 -11.74 -11.39 8.31
CA MET A 433 -12.97 -12.02 7.85
C MET A 433 -12.65 -13.46 7.40
N LYS A 434 -13.38 -14.45 7.91
CA LYS A 434 -13.10 -15.88 7.70
C LYS A 434 -14.33 -16.69 7.30
N THR A 435 -15.49 -16.37 7.86
CA THR A 435 -16.72 -17.18 7.75
C THR A 435 -17.91 -16.35 7.25
N GLY A 436 -18.98 -17.02 6.83
CA GLY A 436 -20.25 -16.37 6.50
C GLY A 436 -20.86 -15.65 7.71
N ARG A 437 -20.60 -16.15 8.94
CA ARG A 437 -20.96 -15.45 10.18
C ARG A 437 -20.30 -14.07 10.29
N ASP A 438 -19.00 -13.97 10.01
CA ASP A 438 -18.30 -12.67 10.04
C ASP A 438 -18.93 -11.67 9.05
N VAL A 439 -19.27 -12.15 7.85
CA VAL A 439 -19.93 -11.36 6.79
C VAL A 439 -21.29 -10.82 7.26
N VAL A 440 -22.14 -11.68 7.83
CA VAL A 440 -23.46 -11.25 8.30
C VAL A 440 -23.35 -10.27 9.47
N ILE A 441 -22.44 -10.51 10.43
CA ILE A 441 -22.20 -9.55 11.53
C ILE A 441 -21.73 -8.20 10.96
N GLY A 442 -20.78 -8.20 10.02
CA GLY A 442 -20.33 -6.97 9.39
C GLY A 442 -21.44 -6.23 8.64
N ALA A 443 -22.33 -6.95 7.95
CA ALA A 443 -23.50 -6.36 7.30
C ALA A 443 -24.42 -5.68 8.32
N LEU A 444 -24.79 -6.39 9.40
CA LEU A 444 -25.64 -5.86 10.47
C LEU A 444 -25.03 -4.61 11.14
N LEU A 445 -23.70 -4.54 11.23
CA LEU A 445 -22.98 -3.37 11.73
C LEU A 445 -22.81 -2.23 10.70
N GLY A 446 -23.15 -2.45 9.43
CA GLY A 446 -23.26 -1.40 8.40
C GLY A 446 -22.43 -1.59 7.14
N ALA A 447 -21.70 -2.69 6.96
CA ALA A 447 -20.89 -2.92 5.76
C ALA A 447 -21.74 -3.34 4.54
N ASP A 448 -21.46 -2.74 3.38
CA ASP A 448 -21.97 -3.15 2.07
C ASP A 448 -21.10 -4.25 1.43
N GLU A 449 -19.79 -4.25 1.73
CA GLU A 449 -18.76 -5.10 1.13
C GLU A 449 -17.76 -5.66 2.17
N PHE A 450 -17.02 -6.72 1.81
CA PHE A 450 -16.18 -7.47 2.74
C PHE A 450 -14.81 -7.82 2.15
N GLY A 451 -13.75 -7.48 2.88
CA GLY A 451 -12.36 -7.76 2.53
C GLY A 451 -11.81 -9.04 3.16
N PHE A 452 -11.19 -9.90 2.35
CA PHE A 452 -10.58 -11.16 2.78
C PHE A 452 -9.12 -11.23 2.36
N ALA A 453 -8.19 -11.29 3.31
CA ALA A 453 -6.76 -11.40 3.03
C ALA A 453 -6.20 -12.77 3.40
N THR A 454 -6.09 -13.06 4.70
CA THR A 454 -5.39 -14.26 5.19
C THR A 454 -6.10 -15.57 4.83
N ALA A 455 -7.44 -15.63 4.89
CA ALA A 455 -8.17 -16.86 4.59
C ALA A 455 -7.98 -17.34 3.14
N PRO A 456 -8.10 -16.48 2.10
CA PRO A 456 -7.72 -16.84 0.73
C PRO A 456 -6.27 -17.32 0.59
N LEU A 457 -5.30 -16.70 1.29
CA LEU A 457 -3.91 -17.20 1.27
C LEU A 457 -3.77 -18.58 1.94
N VAL A 458 -4.54 -18.86 2.99
CA VAL A 458 -4.58 -20.20 3.60
C VAL A 458 -5.16 -21.21 2.62
N VAL A 459 -6.21 -20.85 1.88
CA VAL A 459 -6.81 -21.67 0.82
C VAL A 459 -5.80 -21.95 -0.30
N GLU A 460 -4.95 -20.98 -0.65
CA GLU A 460 -3.86 -21.16 -1.62
C GLU A 460 -2.69 -22.01 -1.11
N GLY A 461 -2.64 -22.30 0.20
CA GLY A 461 -1.67 -23.23 0.79
C GLY A 461 -0.89 -22.66 1.98
N CYS A 462 -1.12 -21.42 2.41
CA CYS A 462 -0.43 -20.87 3.59
C CYS A 462 -0.70 -21.72 4.84
N ILE A 463 0.38 -22.09 5.53
CA ILE A 463 0.36 -22.89 6.77
C ILE A 463 0.64 -22.04 8.02
N MET A 464 0.53 -20.71 7.92
CA MET A 464 0.72 -19.76 9.04
C MET A 464 2.07 -19.86 9.77
N MET A 465 3.15 -20.17 9.06
CA MET A 465 4.51 -20.21 9.61
C MET A 465 5.07 -18.84 10.03
N ARG A 466 4.45 -17.73 9.57
CA ARG A 466 4.82 -16.33 9.89
C ARG A 466 6.26 -15.92 9.50
N LYS A 467 6.84 -16.57 8.49
CA LYS A 467 8.16 -16.24 7.90
C LYS A 467 8.09 -15.45 6.59
N CYS A 468 6.97 -14.77 6.34
CA CYS A 468 6.70 -14.07 5.07
C CYS A 468 7.76 -13.01 4.70
N HIS A 469 8.33 -12.36 5.71
CA HIS A 469 9.36 -11.33 5.57
C HIS A 469 10.75 -11.89 5.26
N LEU A 470 11.00 -13.18 5.52
CA LEU A 470 12.32 -13.80 5.35
C LEU A 470 12.56 -14.37 3.95
N ASN A 471 11.58 -14.26 3.05
CA ASN A 471 11.61 -14.89 1.72
C ASN A 471 11.69 -16.43 1.74
N THR A 472 11.39 -17.07 2.87
CA THR A 472 11.54 -18.53 3.07
C THR A 472 10.20 -19.24 3.22
N CYS A 473 9.17 -18.79 2.50
CA CYS A 473 7.85 -19.42 2.55
C CYS A 473 7.93 -20.86 2.01
N PRO A 474 7.60 -21.89 2.80
CA PRO A 474 7.82 -23.29 2.41
C PRO A 474 6.84 -23.80 1.34
N VAL A 475 5.79 -23.03 1.05
CA VAL A 475 4.65 -23.41 0.19
C VAL A 475 4.47 -22.47 -0.99
N GLY A 476 5.47 -21.63 -1.30
CA GLY A 476 5.45 -20.78 -2.50
C GLY A 476 4.47 -19.60 -2.47
N VAL A 477 3.81 -19.30 -1.34
CA VAL A 477 2.83 -18.19 -1.25
C VAL A 477 3.49 -16.82 -1.03
N ALA A 478 4.33 -16.69 0.00
CA ALA A 478 4.88 -15.39 0.44
C ALA A 478 6.40 -15.29 0.20
N THR A 479 6.86 -15.63 -1.01
CA THR A 479 8.27 -15.66 -1.41
C THR A 479 8.46 -15.27 -2.87
N GLN A 480 9.63 -14.70 -3.19
CA GLN A 480 10.13 -14.44 -4.54
C GLN A 480 11.27 -15.40 -4.93
N ASP A 481 11.65 -16.32 -4.04
CA ASP A 481 12.61 -17.38 -4.34
C ASP A 481 12.00 -18.37 -5.35
N PRO A 482 12.61 -18.59 -6.52
CA PRO A 482 12.04 -19.43 -7.57
C PRO A 482 11.88 -20.90 -7.14
N VAL A 483 12.85 -21.46 -6.40
CA VAL A 483 12.80 -22.84 -5.91
C VAL A 483 11.64 -23.04 -4.94
N LEU A 484 11.37 -22.05 -4.10
CA LEU A 484 10.24 -22.10 -3.17
C LEU A 484 8.90 -21.84 -3.88
N ARG A 485 8.87 -21.00 -4.92
CA ARG A 485 7.66 -20.74 -5.72
C ARG A 485 7.19 -21.95 -6.51
N GLN A 486 8.09 -22.83 -6.93
CA GLN A 486 7.75 -24.14 -7.53
C GLN A 486 6.94 -25.05 -6.61
N LYS A 487 6.88 -24.75 -5.30
CA LYS A 487 6.07 -25.49 -4.31
C LYS A 487 4.64 -24.94 -4.18
N PHE A 488 4.31 -23.89 -4.91
CA PHE A 488 2.96 -23.33 -4.91
C PHE A 488 1.96 -24.36 -5.47
N SER A 489 0.82 -24.52 -4.81
CA SER A 489 -0.20 -25.50 -5.19
C SER A 489 -1.63 -24.94 -5.16
N GLY A 490 -1.77 -23.63 -4.92
CA GLY A 490 -3.03 -22.92 -4.99
C GLY A 490 -3.60 -22.95 -6.41
N LYS A 491 -4.92 -23.01 -6.51
CA LYS A 491 -5.65 -22.94 -7.79
C LYS A 491 -6.81 -21.97 -7.65
N PRO A 492 -7.21 -21.27 -8.73
CA PRO A 492 -8.35 -20.38 -8.68
C PRO A 492 -9.63 -21.09 -8.19
N GLU A 493 -9.83 -22.35 -8.57
CA GLU A 493 -10.96 -23.19 -8.11
C GLU A 493 -11.07 -23.28 -6.59
N HIS A 494 -9.95 -23.39 -5.88
CA HIS A 494 -9.98 -23.51 -4.42
C HIS A 494 -10.51 -22.21 -3.80
N VAL A 495 -10.06 -21.07 -4.33
CA VAL A 495 -10.48 -19.74 -3.87
C VAL A 495 -11.94 -19.47 -4.23
N VAL A 496 -12.38 -19.87 -5.43
CA VAL A 496 -13.79 -19.83 -5.84
C VAL A 496 -14.66 -20.62 -4.86
N ASN A 497 -14.30 -21.88 -4.58
CA ASN A 497 -15.03 -22.73 -3.64
C ASN A 497 -15.14 -22.08 -2.25
N TYR A 498 -14.05 -21.50 -1.74
CA TYR A 498 -14.05 -20.81 -0.45
C TYR A 498 -15.09 -19.69 -0.39
N PHE A 499 -15.11 -18.80 -1.38
CA PHE A 499 -16.04 -17.67 -1.38
C PHE A 499 -17.49 -18.11 -1.54
N PHE A 500 -17.76 -19.15 -2.33
CA PHE A 500 -19.10 -19.74 -2.39
C PHE A 500 -19.51 -20.39 -1.06
N PHE A 501 -18.60 -21.06 -0.35
CA PHE A 501 -18.91 -21.61 0.98
C PHE A 501 -19.23 -20.51 2.00
N VAL A 502 -18.46 -19.42 2.01
CA VAL A 502 -18.73 -18.25 2.86
C VAL A 502 -20.11 -17.65 2.53
N ALA A 503 -20.43 -17.51 1.24
CA ALA A 503 -21.72 -16.99 0.81
C ALA A 503 -22.88 -17.94 1.17
N GLU A 504 -22.73 -19.25 1.02
CA GLU A 504 -23.76 -20.23 1.41
C GLU A 504 -23.99 -20.27 2.93
N GLU A 505 -22.93 -20.14 3.74
CA GLU A 505 -23.09 -19.97 5.19
C GLU A 505 -23.85 -18.67 5.51
N ALA A 506 -23.53 -17.56 4.83
CA ALA A 506 -24.26 -16.31 4.99
C ALA A 506 -25.74 -16.44 4.61
N ARG A 507 -26.06 -17.14 3.51
CA ARG A 507 -27.46 -17.41 3.10
C ARG A 507 -28.22 -18.22 4.14
N ALA A 508 -27.58 -19.24 4.73
CA ALA A 508 -28.19 -20.03 5.79
C ALA A 508 -28.54 -19.17 7.02
N ILE A 509 -27.67 -18.23 7.39
CA ILE A 509 -27.93 -17.29 8.48
C ILE A 509 -29.04 -16.30 8.10
N MET A 510 -29.04 -15.78 6.87
CA MET A 510 -30.11 -14.91 6.36
C MET A 510 -31.48 -15.59 6.41
N ALA A 511 -31.55 -16.86 5.99
CA ALA A 511 -32.76 -17.67 6.07
C ALA A 511 -33.28 -17.80 7.50
N GLN A 512 -32.39 -18.06 8.47
CA GLN A 512 -32.73 -18.11 9.89
C GLN A 512 -33.25 -16.76 10.42
N LEU A 513 -32.69 -15.65 9.94
CA LEU A 513 -33.12 -14.30 10.29
C LEU A 513 -34.39 -13.84 9.56
N GLY A 514 -34.88 -14.61 8.58
CA GLY A 514 -36.06 -14.26 7.78
C GLY A 514 -35.78 -13.21 6.69
N ILE A 515 -34.55 -13.12 6.21
CA ILE A 515 -34.08 -12.07 5.29
C ILE A 515 -33.82 -12.65 3.91
N ARG A 516 -34.43 -12.05 2.87
CA ARG A 516 -34.33 -12.54 1.49
C ARG A 516 -33.17 -11.92 0.73
N ARG A 517 -32.92 -10.63 0.97
CA ARG A 517 -31.86 -9.86 0.28
C ARG A 517 -30.79 -9.39 1.26
N PHE A 518 -29.54 -9.46 0.84
CA PHE A 518 -28.39 -9.06 1.63
C PHE A 518 -28.46 -7.59 2.04
N ASP A 519 -29.00 -6.72 1.17
CA ASP A 519 -29.19 -5.29 1.48
C ASP A 519 -30.10 -5.07 2.71
N GLU A 520 -31.02 -5.99 3.01
CA GLU A 520 -31.91 -5.91 4.18
C GLU A 520 -31.18 -6.17 5.51
N LEU A 521 -29.97 -6.75 5.47
CA LEU A 521 -29.10 -6.87 6.65
C LEU A 521 -28.46 -5.54 7.03
N ILE A 522 -28.19 -4.67 6.04
CA ILE A 522 -27.19 -3.62 6.21
C ILE A 522 -27.63 -2.60 7.26
N GLY A 523 -26.83 -2.48 8.32
CA GLY A 523 -27.08 -1.56 9.44
C GLY A 523 -28.15 -2.01 10.43
N ARG A 524 -28.65 -3.26 10.34
CA ARG A 524 -29.64 -3.85 11.26
C ARG A 524 -29.02 -4.43 12.54
N ALA A 525 -28.17 -3.66 13.23
CA ALA A 525 -27.56 -4.06 14.49
C ALA A 525 -28.59 -4.41 15.59
N ASP A 526 -29.87 -4.05 15.43
CA ASP A 526 -30.97 -4.52 16.28
C ASP A 526 -31.14 -6.05 16.28
N LEU A 527 -30.71 -6.74 15.21
CA LEU A 527 -30.71 -8.21 15.08
C LEU A 527 -29.51 -8.89 15.76
N LEU A 528 -28.62 -8.12 16.39
CA LEU A 528 -27.54 -8.64 17.22
C LEU A 528 -27.87 -8.48 18.70
N ASP A 529 -27.41 -9.44 19.50
CA ASP A 529 -27.38 -9.36 20.95
C ASP A 529 -26.02 -9.80 21.49
N MET A 530 -25.78 -9.55 22.77
CA MET A 530 -24.67 -10.11 23.52
C MET A 530 -25.05 -11.49 24.05
N LYS A 531 -24.18 -12.48 23.86
CA LYS A 531 -24.37 -13.83 24.39
C LYS A 531 -24.60 -13.80 25.90
N LYS A 532 -25.68 -14.45 26.34
CA LYS A 532 -25.97 -14.65 27.77
C LYS A 532 -25.03 -15.69 28.38
N GLY A 533 -24.76 -15.57 29.69
CA GLY A 533 -24.01 -16.59 30.44
C GLY A 533 -22.51 -16.64 30.15
N ILE A 534 -21.87 -15.49 29.90
CA ILE A 534 -20.42 -15.41 29.71
C ILE A 534 -19.68 -15.95 30.95
N ALA A 535 -19.02 -17.10 30.78
CA ALA A 535 -18.38 -17.83 31.87
C ALA A 535 -17.08 -17.15 32.34
N HIS A 536 -16.32 -16.51 31.43
CA HIS A 536 -15.02 -15.96 31.76
C HIS A 536 -15.13 -14.62 32.49
N TRP A 537 -14.53 -14.53 33.68
CA TRP A 537 -14.64 -13.39 34.59
C TRP A 537 -14.19 -12.06 33.96
N LYS A 538 -13.12 -12.05 33.13
CA LYS A 538 -12.66 -10.82 32.44
C LYS A 538 -13.65 -10.23 31.42
N ALA A 539 -14.60 -11.04 30.94
CA ALA A 539 -15.55 -10.61 29.92
C ALA A 539 -16.90 -10.14 30.52
N LYS A 540 -17.10 -10.27 31.84
CA LYS A 540 -18.36 -9.90 32.52
C LYS A 540 -18.66 -8.40 32.55
N GLY A 541 -17.64 -7.55 32.45
CA GLY A 541 -17.78 -6.09 32.49
C GLY A 541 -17.85 -5.42 31.11
N LEU A 542 -17.89 -6.19 30.02
CA LEU A 542 -17.99 -5.65 28.67
C LEU A 542 -19.42 -5.20 28.37
N ASP A 543 -19.56 -4.01 27.78
CA ASP A 543 -20.83 -3.42 27.35
C ASP A 543 -20.78 -3.03 25.87
N PHE A 544 -21.64 -3.65 25.06
CA PHE A 544 -21.75 -3.40 23.62
C PHE A 544 -22.98 -2.57 23.24
N SER A 545 -23.73 -2.05 24.22
CA SER A 545 -24.97 -1.29 23.98
C SER A 545 -24.78 -0.12 23.01
N ARG A 546 -23.66 0.61 23.12
CA ARG A 546 -23.30 1.72 22.22
C ARG A 546 -22.96 1.25 20.81
N LEU A 547 -22.28 0.12 20.69
CA LEU A 547 -21.90 -0.47 19.41
C LEU A 547 -23.15 -0.93 18.64
N LEU A 548 -24.08 -1.59 19.34
CA LEU A 548 -25.32 -2.12 18.76
C LEU A 548 -26.45 -1.08 18.65
N ALA A 549 -26.22 0.15 19.10
CA ALA A 549 -27.20 1.21 19.04
C ALA A 549 -27.58 1.55 17.60
N GLN A 550 -28.89 1.66 17.35
CA GLN A 550 -29.43 2.14 16.09
C GLN A 550 -29.43 3.69 16.09
N PRO A 551 -28.86 4.34 15.06
CA PRO A 551 -28.88 5.79 14.97
C PRO A 551 -30.32 6.33 14.95
N ALA A 552 -30.58 7.36 15.76
CA ALA A 552 -31.83 8.11 15.71
C ALA A 552 -31.87 8.98 14.45
N ALA A 553 -32.37 8.41 13.34
CA ALA A 553 -32.56 9.09 12.08
C ALA A 553 -33.95 8.76 11.49
N PRO A 554 -34.59 9.71 10.78
CA PRO A 554 -35.84 9.45 10.06
C PRO A 554 -35.71 8.29 9.06
N ALA A 555 -36.82 7.61 8.75
CA ALA A 555 -36.83 6.42 7.90
C ALA A 555 -36.35 6.69 6.45
N GLU A 556 -36.49 7.94 5.97
CA GLU A 556 -36.00 8.37 4.66
C GLU A 556 -34.47 8.50 4.60
N VAL A 557 -33.75 8.52 5.73
CA VAL A 557 -32.29 8.56 5.74
C VAL A 557 -31.74 7.17 5.43
N PRO A 558 -31.00 6.98 4.31
CA PRO A 558 -30.49 5.67 3.95
C PRO A 558 -29.49 5.15 4.97
N ARG A 559 -29.57 3.84 5.23
CA ARG A 559 -28.64 3.10 6.10
C ARG A 559 -27.59 2.30 5.33
N LEU A 560 -27.78 2.19 4.01
CA LEU A 560 -26.88 1.56 3.07
C LEU A 560 -26.61 2.51 1.90
N HIS A 561 -25.68 2.13 1.03
CA HIS A 561 -25.34 2.91 -0.16
C HIS A 561 -26.45 2.80 -1.21
N VAL A 562 -27.01 3.94 -1.64
CA VAL A 562 -28.14 4.01 -2.59
C VAL A 562 -27.99 5.11 -3.65
N ASP A 563 -26.93 5.91 -3.59
CA ASP A 563 -26.72 7.08 -4.44
C ASP A 563 -25.27 7.13 -4.94
N VAL A 564 -25.00 7.92 -5.98
CA VAL A 564 -23.67 8.11 -6.57
C VAL A 564 -23.14 9.51 -6.32
N GLN A 565 -21.82 9.64 -6.16
CA GLN A 565 -21.19 10.93 -5.92
C GLN A 565 -21.08 11.75 -7.22
N ASP A 566 -21.50 13.02 -7.20
CA ASP A 566 -21.08 14.01 -8.20
C ASP A 566 -19.68 14.55 -7.85
N HIS A 567 -18.73 14.22 -8.73
CA HIS A 567 -17.32 14.60 -8.66
C HIS A 567 -17.00 15.94 -9.32
N GLY A 568 -17.98 16.58 -9.98
CA GLY A 568 -17.82 17.90 -10.59
C GLY A 568 -16.91 17.93 -11.83
N LEU A 569 -16.63 16.79 -12.45
CA LEU A 569 -15.66 16.66 -13.55
C LEU A 569 -16.06 17.44 -14.81
N GLY A 570 -17.36 17.70 -15.02
CA GLY A 570 -17.83 18.49 -16.16
C GLY A 570 -17.29 19.93 -16.22
N LYS A 571 -16.71 20.43 -15.12
CA LYS A 571 -16.07 21.75 -15.03
C LYS A 571 -14.55 21.71 -15.22
N ALA A 572 -13.95 20.53 -15.39
CA ALA A 572 -12.51 20.38 -15.57
C ALA A 572 -12.08 20.97 -16.92
N LEU A 573 -10.95 21.69 -16.94
CA LEU A 573 -10.40 22.27 -18.18
C LEU A 573 -10.14 21.19 -19.24
N ASP A 574 -9.73 20.00 -18.79
CA ASP A 574 -9.46 18.85 -19.65
C ASP A 574 -10.65 18.44 -20.53
N MET A 575 -11.89 18.74 -20.14
CA MET A 575 -13.05 18.47 -21.01
C MET A 575 -12.90 19.19 -22.37
N SER A 576 -12.48 20.46 -22.33
CA SER A 576 -12.20 21.23 -23.55
C SER A 576 -10.92 20.77 -24.24
N LEU A 577 -9.89 20.39 -23.49
CA LEU A 577 -8.64 19.89 -24.07
C LEU A 577 -8.85 18.57 -24.84
N ILE A 578 -9.65 17.65 -24.30
CA ILE A 578 -9.99 16.38 -24.95
C ILE A 578 -10.77 16.60 -26.24
N GLU A 579 -11.69 17.56 -26.25
CA GLU A 579 -12.43 17.94 -27.46
C GLU A 579 -11.48 18.46 -28.54
N LYS A 580 -10.59 19.40 -28.20
CA LYS A 580 -9.60 19.98 -29.11
C LYS A 580 -8.55 18.97 -29.58
N CYS A 581 -8.25 17.95 -28.76
CA CYS A 581 -7.23 16.93 -29.04
C CYS A 581 -7.77 15.67 -29.73
N GLN A 582 -9.05 15.62 -30.13
CA GLN A 582 -9.61 14.45 -30.86
C GLN A 582 -8.77 13.98 -32.06
N PRO A 583 -8.17 14.85 -32.90
CA PRO A 583 -7.31 14.40 -33.99
C PRO A 583 -6.09 13.59 -33.51
N ALA A 584 -5.44 14.01 -32.43
CA ALA A 584 -4.35 13.27 -31.82
C ALA A 584 -4.82 11.95 -31.20
N LEU A 585 -5.92 11.98 -30.44
CA LEU A 585 -6.45 10.81 -29.75
C LEU A 585 -6.89 9.71 -30.72
N ARG A 586 -7.52 10.06 -31.85
CA ARG A 586 -8.05 9.06 -32.80
C ARG A 586 -7.04 8.61 -33.85
N LYS A 587 -6.15 9.50 -34.28
CA LYS A 587 -5.28 9.28 -35.45
C LYS A 587 -3.79 9.48 -35.19
N GLY A 588 -3.40 9.96 -34.00
CA GLY A 588 -2.01 10.30 -33.70
C GLY A 588 -1.51 11.56 -34.42
N GLU A 589 -2.41 12.43 -34.89
CA GLU A 589 -2.06 13.69 -35.54
C GLU A 589 -1.48 14.70 -34.54
N LYS A 590 -0.58 15.58 -35.00
CA LYS A 590 0.00 16.62 -34.14
C LYS A 590 -1.01 17.74 -33.87
N VAL A 591 -1.17 18.12 -32.62
CA VAL A 591 -2.06 19.18 -32.15
C VAL A 591 -1.26 20.20 -31.33
N LYS A 592 -1.47 21.49 -31.61
CA LYS A 592 -0.89 22.61 -30.85
C LYS A 592 -1.99 23.52 -30.34
N LEU A 593 -2.03 23.78 -29.04
CA LEU A 593 -3.03 24.60 -28.39
C LEU A 593 -2.39 25.75 -27.61
N LEU A 594 -3.10 26.87 -27.56
CA LEU A 594 -2.83 28.03 -26.72
C LEU A 594 -4.02 28.20 -25.77
N GLU A 595 -3.77 28.11 -24.47
CA GLU A 595 -4.80 28.16 -23.44
C GLU A 595 -4.40 29.06 -22.28
N THR A 596 -5.33 29.31 -21.37
CA THR A 596 -5.06 30.01 -20.11
C THR A 596 -5.30 29.07 -18.95
N ALA A 597 -4.38 29.07 -17.98
CA ALA A 597 -4.53 28.33 -16.73
C ALA A 597 -4.75 29.32 -15.57
N ARG A 598 -5.67 28.98 -14.68
CA ARG A 598 -5.89 29.68 -13.40
C ARG A 598 -5.74 28.70 -12.26
N ASN A 599 -5.45 29.20 -11.06
CA ASN A 599 -5.27 28.35 -9.87
C ASN A 599 -6.46 27.42 -9.57
N VAL A 600 -7.67 27.78 -10.00
CA VAL A 600 -8.88 26.94 -9.90
C VAL A 600 -8.90 25.75 -10.86
N ASN A 601 -8.11 25.80 -11.95
CA ASN A 601 -7.91 24.71 -12.89
C ASN A 601 -6.91 23.73 -12.29
N ARG A 602 -7.42 22.72 -11.59
CA ARG A 602 -6.65 21.68 -10.90
C ARG A 602 -6.53 20.44 -11.77
N SER A 603 -5.49 19.64 -11.54
CA SER A 603 -5.27 18.35 -12.21
C SER A 603 -5.19 18.42 -13.74
N VAL A 604 -4.81 19.58 -14.29
CA VAL A 604 -4.81 19.83 -15.74
C VAL A 604 -3.91 18.85 -16.47
N GLY A 605 -4.43 18.21 -17.50
CA GLY A 605 -3.77 17.19 -18.32
C GLY A 605 -3.99 15.74 -17.83
N ALA A 606 -4.47 15.53 -16.61
CA ALA A 606 -4.65 14.18 -16.07
C ALA A 606 -5.76 13.39 -16.80
N MET A 607 -6.89 14.04 -17.09
CA MET A 607 -8.01 13.40 -17.79
C MET A 607 -7.70 13.21 -19.27
N LEU A 608 -7.05 14.19 -19.89
CA LEU A 608 -6.53 14.04 -21.25
C LEU A 608 -5.55 12.86 -21.36
N SER A 609 -4.69 12.68 -20.35
CA SER A 609 -3.73 11.57 -20.31
C SER A 609 -4.43 10.23 -20.13
N GLY A 610 -5.43 10.15 -19.25
CA GLY A 610 -6.27 8.96 -19.06
C GLY A 610 -7.02 8.57 -20.34
N GLU A 611 -7.50 9.55 -21.09
CA GLU A 611 -8.13 9.31 -22.39
C GLU A 611 -7.12 8.89 -23.45
N LEU A 612 -5.94 9.53 -23.52
CA LEU A 612 -4.88 9.16 -24.46
C LEU A 612 -4.48 7.69 -24.32
N VAL A 613 -4.19 7.22 -23.11
CA VAL A 613 -3.71 5.84 -22.89
C VAL A 613 -4.78 4.78 -23.16
N ARG A 614 -6.06 5.17 -23.29
CA ARG A 614 -7.12 4.25 -23.73
C ARG A 614 -7.04 3.94 -25.23
N HIS A 615 -6.68 4.94 -26.03
CA HIS A 615 -6.51 4.78 -27.48
C HIS A 615 -5.09 4.30 -27.81
N HIS A 616 -4.08 4.83 -27.11
CA HIS A 616 -2.66 4.56 -27.33
C HIS A 616 -1.97 4.19 -26.00
N PRO A 617 -2.08 2.94 -25.51
CA PRO A 617 -1.50 2.52 -24.24
C PRO A 617 0.02 2.73 -24.12
N GLU A 618 0.74 2.63 -25.24
CA GLU A 618 2.17 2.93 -25.35
C GLU A 618 2.51 4.44 -25.36
N GLY A 619 1.49 5.30 -25.38
CA GLY A 619 1.60 6.74 -25.58
C GLY A 619 1.77 7.12 -27.06
N LEU A 620 1.94 8.42 -27.30
CA LEU A 620 2.24 8.96 -28.62
C LEU A 620 3.71 9.41 -28.70
N PRO A 621 4.26 9.65 -29.92
CA PRO A 621 5.54 10.33 -30.05
C PRO A 621 5.54 11.67 -29.31
N ASP A 622 6.69 12.06 -28.78
CA ASP A 622 6.85 13.32 -28.06
C ASP A 622 6.35 14.52 -28.88
N ASP A 623 5.74 15.48 -28.19
CA ASP A 623 5.18 16.71 -28.76
C ASP A 623 4.07 16.48 -29.81
N THR A 624 3.43 15.30 -29.80
CA THR A 624 2.21 15.07 -30.59
C THR A 624 1.08 15.96 -30.10
N ILE A 625 0.90 16.10 -28.78
CA ILE A 625 0.01 17.10 -28.20
C ILE A 625 0.87 18.13 -27.47
N TRP A 626 0.91 19.35 -27.99
CA TRP A 626 1.61 20.47 -27.40
C TRP A 626 0.62 21.51 -26.92
N ILE A 627 0.61 21.81 -25.63
CA ILE A 627 -0.30 22.80 -25.04
C ILE A 627 0.54 23.84 -24.32
N GLN A 628 0.58 25.05 -24.88
CA GLN A 628 1.13 26.20 -24.18
C GLN A 628 0.01 26.88 -23.41
N MET A 629 0.30 27.22 -22.16
CA MET A 629 -0.62 27.87 -21.25
C MET A 629 0.00 29.13 -20.66
N GLU A 630 -0.81 30.15 -20.45
CA GLU A 630 -0.42 31.36 -19.70
C GLU A 630 -1.22 31.47 -18.39
N GLY A 631 -0.57 31.90 -17.31
CA GLY A 631 -1.21 32.14 -16.01
C GLY A 631 -0.69 31.24 -14.89
N THR A 632 -1.60 30.72 -14.07
CA THR A 632 -1.24 29.95 -12.86
C THR A 632 -1.80 28.54 -12.95
N GLY A 633 -0.94 27.52 -12.94
CA GLY A 633 -1.37 26.12 -12.82
C GLY A 633 -1.88 25.84 -11.40
N GLY A 634 -3.12 25.35 -11.26
CA GLY A 634 -3.65 24.91 -9.97
C GLY A 634 -2.93 23.69 -9.41
N GLN A 635 -3.40 23.19 -8.26
CA GLN A 635 -2.86 21.98 -7.65
C GLN A 635 -2.86 20.81 -8.66
N SER A 636 -1.79 20.02 -8.64
CA SER A 636 -1.63 18.85 -9.51
C SER A 636 -1.57 19.16 -11.01
N PHE A 637 -1.06 20.34 -11.40
CA PHE A 637 -0.82 20.68 -12.80
C PHE A 637 0.09 19.65 -13.49
N GLY A 638 -0.36 19.04 -14.59
CA GLY A 638 0.38 17.97 -15.27
C GLY A 638 0.48 16.66 -14.49
N ALA A 639 -0.44 16.39 -13.56
CA ALA A 639 -0.48 15.11 -12.88
C ALA A 639 -0.77 13.95 -13.84
N PHE A 640 -0.07 12.83 -13.67
CA PHE A 640 -0.20 11.62 -14.48
C PHE A 640 -0.08 11.88 -15.98
N LEU A 641 0.74 12.86 -16.38
CA LEU A 641 0.85 13.26 -17.79
C LEU A 641 1.44 12.13 -18.63
N ALA A 642 0.67 11.66 -19.62
CA ALA A 642 1.05 10.56 -20.48
C ALA A 642 2.08 10.96 -21.55
N LYS A 643 2.86 9.97 -22.00
CA LYS A 643 3.82 10.13 -23.10
C LYS A 643 3.14 10.67 -24.38
N GLY A 644 3.78 11.67 -24.97
CA GLY A 644 3.30 12.37 -26.16
C GLY A 644 2.60 13.70 -25.89
N ILE A 645 2.32 14.01 -24.61
CA ILE A 645 1.76 15.31 -24.20
C ILE A 645 2.88 16.18 -23.61
N CYS A 646 2.98 17.43 -24.08
CA CYS A 646 3.81 18.47 -23.49
C CYS A 646 2.94 19.63 -23.00
N LEU A 647 3.04 19.93 -21.70
CA LEU A 647 2.45 21.12 -21.09
C LEU A 647 3.53 22.17 -20.86
N TYR A 648 3.37 23.31 -21.53
CA TYR A 648 4.29 24.44 -21.46
C TYR A 648 3.64 25.64 -20.79
N LEU A 649 3.95 25.90 -19.53
CA LEU A 649 3.34 26.97 -18.74
C LEU A 649 4.24 28.20 -18.66
N ILE A 650 3.70 29.33 -19.12
CA ILE A 650 4.25 30.67 -18.92
C ILE A 650 3.55 31.29 -17.72
N GLY A 651 4.26 31.38 -16.60
CA GLY A 651 3.74 31.81 -15.31
C GLY A 651 4.28 30.94 -14.19
N GLU A 652 3.41 30.43 -13.32
CA GLU A 652 3.78 29.64 -12.13
C GLU A 652 2.77 28.50 -11.88
N ALA A 653 3.12 27.49 -11.10
CA ALA A 653 2.19 26.42 -10.73
C ALA A 653 2.23 26.11 -9.22
N ASN A 654 1.14 25.56 -8.70
CA ASN A 654 1.03 25.22 -7.28
C ASN A 654 1.67 23.84 -6.98
N ASP A 655 1.33 23.28 -5.81
CA ASP A 655 1.83 21.99 -5.33
C ASP A 655 1.46 20.84 -6.28
N TYR A 656 2.21 19.76 -6.14
CA TYR A 656 1.99 18.50 -6.86
C TYR A 656 2.14 18.61 -8.38
N THR A 657 2.75 19.68 -8.88
CA THR A 657 3.05 19.81 -10.31
C THR A 657 3.83 18.59 -10.79
N GLY A 658 3.35 17.94 -11.86
CA GLY A 658 3.93 16.71 -12.39
C GLY A 658 3.80 15.46 -11.50
N LYS A 659 2.92 15.46 -10.49
CA LYS A 659 2.64 14.30 -9.64
C LYS A 659 2.36 13.05 -10.47
N GLY A 660 3.06 11.95 -10.20
CA GLY A 660 2.90 10.69 -10.93
C GLY A 660 3.17 10.79 -12.44
N LEU A 661 4.04 11.71 -12.88
CA LEU A 661 4.41 11.87 -14.30
C LEU A 661 4.68 10.51 -14.98
N SER A 662 4.06 10.30 -16.14
CA SER A 662 4.00 9.00 -16.82
C SER A 662 4.42 9.11 -18.28
N GLY A 663 5.52 9.81 -18.52
CA GLY A 663 6.18 9.94 -19.82
C GLY A 663 5.93 11.26 -20.54
N GLY A 664 5.00 12.09 -20.06
CA GLY A 664 4.78 13.44 -20.59
C GLY A 664 5.90 14.42 -20.22
N ARG A 665 5.83 15.63 -20.79
CA ARG A 665 6.74 16.74 -20.49
C ARG A 665 6.01 17.90 -19.83
N VAL A 666 6.55 18.41 -18.73
CA VAL A 666 6.05 19.61 -18.04
C VAL A 666 7.15 20.67 -18.01
N VAL A 667 6.87 21.84 -18.56
CA VAL A 667 7.77 22.99 -18.54
C VAL A 667 7.07 24.14 -17.85
N VAL A 668 7.73 24.78 -16.87
CA VAL A 668 7.22 26.00 -16.23
C VAL A 668 8.32 27.05 -16.23
N ARG A 669 8.01 28.23 -16.78
CA ARG A 669 8.92 29.36 -16.83
C ARG A 669 8.17 30.66 -16.52
N PRO A 670 8.82 31.64 -15.87
CA PRO A 670 8.17 32.89 -15.49
C PRO A 670 7.77 33.69 -16.74
N SER A 671 6.73 34.51 -16.64
CA SER A 671 6.36 35.46 -17.72
C SER A 671 7.55 36.34 -18.13
N ILE A 672 7.55 36.82 -19.37
CA ILE A 672 8.50 37.86 -19.80
C ILE A 672 8.37 39.15 -18.99
N ASP A 673 7.23 39.35 -18.30
CA ASP A 673 6.98 40.51 -17.45
C ASP A 673 7.58 40.37 -16.04
N PHE A 674 8.01 39.17 -15.65
CA PHE A 674 8.69 38.96 -14.39
C PHE A 674 10.06 39.66 -14.42
N ARG A 675 10.33 40.49 -13.41
CA ARG A 675 11.56 41.28 -13.28
C ARG A 675 12.51 40.77 -12.18
N GLY A 676 12.12 39.74 -11.42
CA GLY A 676 12.92 39.17 -10.35
C GLY A 676 13.96 38.15 -10.83
N ASP A 677 14.78 37.67 -9.89
CA ASP A 677 15.70 36.56 -10.12
C ASP A 677 14.98 35.23 -9.94
N ALA A 678 14.87 34.44 -11.02
CA ALA A 678 14.23 33.14 -10.99
C ALA A 678 14.89 32.19 -9.97
N THR A 679 16.21 32.28 -9.77
CA THR A 679 16.95 31.40 -8.85
C THR A 679 16.65 31.66 -7.36
N GLN A 680 15.96 32.76 -7.05
CA GLN A 680 15.56 33.16 -5.70
C GLN A 680 14.04 33.21 -5.51
N ASN A 681 13.24 32.82 -6.51
CA ASN A 681 11.79 32.92 -6.46
C ASN A 681 11.12 31.58 -6.76
N ILE A 682 10.07 31.28 -6.02
CA ILE A 682 9.31 30.04 -6.17
C ILE A 682 8.54 30.09 -7.51
N ILE A 683 8.64 29.00 -8.28
CA ILE A 683 7.94 28.82 -9.56
C ILE A 683 6.95 27.64 -9.53
N VAL A 684 7.22 26.66 -8.68
CA VAL A 684 6.37 25.50 -8.42
C VAL A 684 6.30 25.20 -6.92
N GLY A 685 5.16 24.72 -6.44
CA GLY A 685 4.92 24.44 -5.02
C GLY A 685 5.66 23.22 -4.46
N ASN A 686 5.06 22.58 -3.48
CA ASN A 686 5.58 21.44 -2.72
C ASN A 686 5.26 20.09 -3.40
N THR A 687 6.00 19.05 -3.02
CA THR A 687 5.71 17.65 -3.41
C THR A 687 5.63 17.48 -4.94
N VAL A 688 6.38 18.32 -5.67
CA VAL A 688 6.48 18.30 -7.13
C VAL A 688 7.10 16.99 -7.58
N LEU A 689 6.55 16.40 -8.65
CA LEU A 689 6.95 15.09 -9.20
C LEU A 689 6.81 13.91 -8.23
N TYR A 690 5.92 14.00 -7.24
CA TYR A 690 5.72 12.92 -6.30
C TYR A 690 5.42 11.58 -6.98
N GLY A 691 6.30 10.61 -6.76
CA GLY A 691 6.13 9.25 -7.29
C GLY A 691 6.28 9.13 -8.81
N ALA A 692 6.76 10.17 -9.52
CA ALA A 692 6.81 10.19 -10.98
C ALA A 692 7.57 8.98 -11.56
N THR A 693 7.04 8.33 -12.59
CA THR A 693 7.52 7.05 -13.13
C THR A 693 8.27 7.13 -14.48
N SER A 694 8.05 8.18 -15.27
CA SER A 694 8.87 8.52 -16.45
C SER A 694 8.49 9.92 -16.94
N GLY A 695 9.21 10.45 -17.92
CA GLY A 695 8.95 11.79 -18.48
C GLY A 695 9.95 12.83 -18.02
N GLU A 696 9.70 14.08 -18.40
CA GLU A 696 10.65 15.18 -18.26
C GLU A 696 9.99 16.42 -17.64
N ALA A 697 10.73 17.10 -16.76
CA ALA A 697 10.27 18.32 -16.13
C ALA A 697 11.37 19.39 -16.11
N PHE A 698 11.03 20.61 -16.56
CA PHE A 698 11.96 21.73 -16.66
C PHE A 698 11.35 22.97 -16.00
N PHE A 699 11.94 23.41 -14.89
CA PHE A 699 11.41 24.49 -14.07
C PHE A 699 12.43 25.62 -13.98
N ARG A 700 12.11 26.81 -14.51
CA ARG A 700 12.93 28.02 -14.35
C ARG A 700 12.52 28.76 -13.09
N GLY A 701 13.04 28.29 -11.96
CA GLY A 701 12.91 28.90 -10.65
C GLY A 701 13.03 27.88 -9.52
N VAL A 702 12.64 28.27 -8.31
CA VAL A 702 12.76 27.46 -7.10
C VAL A 702 11.51 26.59 -6.90
N ALA A 703 11.69 25.32 -6.60
CA ALA A 703 10.60 24.45 -6.11
C ALA A 703 10.44 24.55 -4.60
N GLY A 704 9.24 24.27 -4.09
CA GLY A 704 8.96 24.16 -2.67
C GLY A 704 9.64 22.96 -1.99
N GLU A 705 9.09 22.55 -0.85
CA GLU A 705 9.56 21.38 -0.10
C GLU A 705 9.28 20.08 -0.85
N ARG A 706 10.08 19.04 -0.55
CA ARG A 706 9.87 17.67 -1.05
C ARG A 706 9.81 17.55 -2.57
N PHE A 707 10.54 18.43 -3.26
CA PHE A 707 10.76 18.29 -4.69
C PHE A 707 11.31 16.89 -5.03
N ALA A 708 10.72 16.23 -6.01
CA ALA A 708 11.09 14.89 -6.45
C ALA A 708 11.01 13.82 -5.35
N VAL A 709 10.12 14.00 -4.36
CA VAL A 709 9.87 12.96 -3.35
C VAL A 709 9.38 11.67 -4.01
N ARG A 710 9.96 10.53 -3.63
CA ARG A 710 9.65 9.21 -4.20
C ARG A 710 9.80 9.14 -5.74
N LEU A 711 10.57 10.01 -6.37
CA LEU A 711 10.75 9.99 -7.82
C LEU A 711 11.35 8.66 -8.29
N SER A 712 10.76 8.09 -9.34
CA SER A 712 11.08 6.79 -9.92
C SER A 712 11.24 6.88 -11.44
N GLY A 713 12.38 7.31 -11.98
CA GLY A 713 12.67 7.13 -13.42
C GLY A 713 12.34 8.32 -14.33
N ALA A 714 11.68 9.37 -13.81
CA ALA A 714 11.58 10.65 -14.50
C ALA A 714 12.91 11.44 -14.48
N THR A 715 12.99 12.46 -15.31
CA THR A 715 14.11 13.41 -15.37
C THR A 715 13.61 14.82 -15.02
N ALA A 716 14.33 15.55 -14.17
CA ALA A 716 13.93 16.90 -13.79
C ALA A 716 15.11 17.87 -13.66
N VAL A 717 14.91 19.11 -14.10
CA VAL A 717 15.83 20.24 -13.86
C VAL A 717 15.09 21.39 -13.20
N VAL A 718 15.66 21.93 -12.13
CA VAL A 718 15.11 23.05 -11.34
C VAL A 718 16.23 23.99 -10.91
N GLU A 719 15.93 25.27 -10.61
CA GLU A 719 16.94 26.28 -10.24
C GLU A 719 17.13 26.45 -8.73
N GLY A 720 16.40 25.67 -7.92
CA GLY A 720 16.54 25.60 -6.47
C GLY A 720 15.42 24.74 -5.88
N THR A 721 15.56 24.33 -4.62
CA THR A 721 14.50 23.58 -3.93
C THR A 721 14.49 23.84 -2.43
N GLY A 722 13.32 23.71 -1.81
CA GLY A 722 13.15 23.72 -0.35
C GLY A 722 13.73 22.49 0.36
N ASP A 723 13.31 22.28 1.61
CA ASP A 723 13.76 21.16 2.45
C ASP A 723 13.27 19.81 1.86
N HIS A 724 14.00 18.72 2.15
CA HIS A 724 13.65 17.35 1.77
C HIS A 724 13.64 17.07 0.25
N GLY A 725 14.44 17.80 -0.54
CA GLY A 725 14.61 17.49 -1.97
C GLY A 725 15.12 16.06 -2.19
N CYS A 726 14.57 15.36 -3.19
CA CYS A 726 14.88 13.97 -3.54
C CYS A 726 14.65 12.94 -2.41
N GLU A 727 13.81 13.26 -1.42
CA GLU A 727 13.46 12.34 -0.33
C GLU A 727 12.86 11.04 -0.89
N TYR A 728 13.37 9.88 -0.45
CA TYR A 728 12.95 8.55 -0.92
C TYR A 728 13.04 8.31 -2.44
N MET A 729 13.81 9.08 -3.22
CA MET A 729 13.96 8.82 -4.66
C MET A 729 14.58 7.42 -4.91
N THR A 730 13.99 6.67 -5.84
CA THR A 730 14.38 5.26 -6.16
C THR A 730 14.89 5.06 -7.58
N GLY A 731 14.79 6.08 -8.43
CA GLY A 731 15.28 6.04 -9.81
C GLY A 731 15.13 7.40 -10.47
N GLY A 732 15.66 7.56 -11.68
CA GLY A 732 15.57 8.82 -12.44
C GLY A 732 16.78 9.74 -12.23
N THR A 733 16.68 10.96 -12.77
CA THR A 733 17.78 11.94 -12.78
C THR A 733 17.27 13.32 -12.39
N VAL A 734 17.86 13.93 -11.36
CA VAL A 734 17.49 15.28 -10.91
C VAL A 734 18.70 16.21 -11.03
N VAL A 735 18.49 17.41 -11.54
CA VAL A 735 19.51 18.48 -11.58
C VAL A 735 18.96 19.71 -10.87
N VAL A 736 19.70 20.22 -9.88
CA VAL A 736 19.38 21.46 -9.17
C VAL A 736 20.47 22.49 -9.47
N LEU A 737 20.09 23.57 -10.16
CA LEU A 737 20.99 24.64 -10.62
C LEU A 737 21.13 25.79 -9.61
N GLY A 738 20.94 25.50 -8.33
CA GLY A 738 21.00 26.48 -7.26
C GLY A 738 20.86 25.86 -5.87
N LYS A 739 20.41 26.68 -4.91
CA LYS A 739 20.40 26.31 -3.49
C LYS A 739 19.35 25.23 -3.17
N THR A 740 19.70 24.34 -2.25
CA THR A 740 18.81 23.33 -1.67
C THR A 740 18.46 23.67 -0.23
N GLY A 741 17.32 23.18 0.26
CA GLY A 741 17.01 23.10 1.68
C GLY A 741 17.74 21.94 2.39
N ARG A 742 17.39 21.75 3.66
CA ARG A 742 17.93 20.73 4.58
C ARG A 742 17.42 19.34 4.25
N ASN A 743 18.14 18.33 4.76
CA ASN A 743 17.79 16.91 4.69
C ASN A 743 17.58 16.40 3.25
N PHE A 744 18.29 16.99 2.29
CA PHE A 744 18.29 16.55 0.89
C PHE A 744 18.71 15.08 0.79
N ALA A 745 18.08 14.31 -0.10
CA ALA A 745 18.33 12.89 -0.35
C ALA A 745 18.09 11.92 0.83
N ALA A 746 17.35 12.34 1.85
CA ALA A 746 16.97 11.44 2.94
C ALA A 746 16.17 10.24 2.40
N GLY A 747 16.64 9.02 2.70
CA GLY A 747 16.01 7.79 2.19
C GLY A 747 16.17 7.53 0.70
N MET A 748 16.96 8.33 -0.03
CA MET A 748 17.23 8.14 -1.45
C MET A 748 18.00 6.83 -1.66
N SER A 749 17.40 5.88 -2.39
CA SER A 749 17.94 4.54 -2.58
C SER A 749 18.25 4.19 -4.03
N GLY A 750 17.90 5.06 -4.99
CA GLY A 750 18.24 4.87 -6.40
C GLY A 750 18.07 6.13 -7.25
N GLY A 751 18.65 6.10 -8.45
CA GLY A 751 18.79 7.27 -9.32
C GLY A 751 20.01 8.14 -8.96
N VAL A 752 20.15 9.28 -9.64
CA VAL A 752 21.25 10.24 -9.40
C VAL A 752 20.68 11.66 -9.33
N ALA A 753 21.22 12.46 -8.42
CA ALA A 753 20.99 13.90 -8.39
C ALA A 753 22.31 14.67 -8.55
N TYR A 754 22.27 15.80 -9.26
CA TYR A 754 23.38 16.74 -9.40
C TYR A 754 22.97 18.09 -8.82
N VAL A 755 23.78 18.65 -7.94
CA VAL A 755 23.51 19.93 -7.29
C VAL A 755 24.63 20.90 -7.59
N TYR A 756 24.29 22.07 -8.11
CA TYR A 756 25.24 23.16 -8.34
C TYR A 756 25.54 23.86 -6.99
N ASP A 757 26.63 23.45 -6.34
CA ASP A 757 27.01 23.91 -5.00
C ASP A 757 27.89 25.17 -5.08
N GLU A 758 27.27 26.29 -5.45
CA GLU A 758 27.97 27.56 -5.65
C GLU A 758 28.62 28.10 -4.37
N ASP A 759 28.02 27.84 -3.20
CA ASP A 759 28.48 28.30 -1.89
C ASP A 759 29.40 27.29 -1.16
N GLY A 760 29.58 26.08 -1.71
CA GLY A 760 30.31 24.99 -1.06
C GLY A 760 29.63 24.45 0.20
N GLY A 761 28.37 24.83 0.45
CA GLY A 761 27.63 24.54 1.68
C GLY A 761 26.71 23.33 1.60
N PHE A 762 26.56 22.70 0.43
CA PHE A 762 25.57 21.63 0.21
C PHE A 762 25.74 20.43 1.13
N ALA A 763 26.98 20.04 1.46
CA ALA A 763 27.25 18.88 2.31
C ALA A 763 26.56 18.96 3.69
N SER A 764 26.43 20.17 4.26
CA SER A 764 25.74 20.39 5.54
C SER A 764 24.21 20.25 5.47
N ARG A 765 23.67 20.32 4.25
CA ARG A 765 22.23 20.26 3.95
C ARG A 765 21.79 18.89 3.43
N CYS A 766 22.73 18.00 3.10
CA CYS A 766 22.47 16.67 2.57
C CYS A 766 22.48 15.60 3.69
N ASN A 767 21.54 14.67 3.63
CA ASN A 767 21.50 13.51 4.50
C ASN A 767 22.31 12.37 3.89
N THR A 768 23.47 12.08 4.50
CA THR A 768 24.44 11.09 4.00
C THR A 768 24.21 9.66 4.51
N SER A 769 23.05 9.37 5.14
CA SER A 769 22.81 8.04 5.72
C SER A 769 22.76 6.90 4.69
N MET A 770 22.40 7.22 3.43
CA MET A 770 22.22 6.25 2.35
C MET A 770 22.90 6.66 1.02
N VAL A 771 23.53 7.83 0.99
CA VAL A 771 24.13 8.40 -0.23
C VAL A 771 25.56 8.87 0.03
N THR A 772 26.37 8.87 -1.02
CA THR A 772 27.67 9.54 -1.05
C THR A 772 27.60 10.83 -1.85
N LEU A 773 28.54 11.73 -1.57
CA LEU A 773 28.73 12.98 -2.28
C LEU A 773 30.03 12.88 -3.08
N ASP A 774 29.90 12.87 -4.41
CA ASP A 774 31.01 12.71 -5.34
C ASP A 774 31.18 13.99 -6.17
N LYS A 775 32.38 14.23 -6.70
CA LYS A 775 32.61 15.28 -7.71
C LYS A 775 32.15 14.79 -9.09
N VAL A 776 31.73 15.72 -9.95
CA VAL A 776 31.49 15.42 -11.37
C VAL A 776 32.81 15.44 -12.14
N LEU A 777 33.34 14.24 -12.43
CA LEU A 777 34.57 14.05 -13.20
C LEU A 777 34.35 14.31 -14.69
N THR A 778 35.44 14.50 -15.45
CA THR A 778 35.35 14.52 -16.91
C THR A 778 35.03 13.13 -17.41
N GLU A 779 34.51 13.02 -18.62
CA GLU A 779 34.25 11.71 -19.22
C GLU A 779 35.50 10.81 -19.22
N ALA A 780 36.67 11.35 -19.58
CA ALA A 780 37.93 10.62 -19.57
C ALA A 780 38.35 10.18 -18.16
N GLU A 781 38.25 11.07 -17.17
CA GLU A 781 38.59 10.75 -15.77
C GLU A 781 37.65 9.67 -15.19
N GLN A 782 36.35 9.75 -15.47
CA GLN A 782 35.36 8.80 -14.99
C GLN A 782 35.57 7.40 -15.60
N GLN A 783 35.84 7.35 -16.90
CA GLN A 783 36.17 6.12 -17.61
C GLN A 783 37.45 5.49 -17.05
N ALA A 784 38.51 6.30 -16.88
CA ALA A 784 39.78 5.83 -16.31
C ALA A 784 39.64 5.30 -14.88
N ALA A 785 38.74 5.88 -14.08
CA ALA A 785 38.44 5.43 -12.73
C ALA A 785 37.54 4.18 -12.66
N GLY A 786 36.99 3.71 -13.78
CA GLY A 786 36.09 2.54 -13.82
C GLY A 786 34.82 2.71 -13.00
N LEU A 787 34.35 3.95 -12.83
CA LEU A 787 33.18 4.24 -11.99
C LEU A 787 31.87 3.87 -12.71
N PRO A 788 30.88 3.35 -11.98
CA PRO A 788 29.61 2.96 -12.58
C PRO A 788 28.87 4.16 -13.17
N MET A 789 28.32 3.97 -14.37
CA MET A 789 27.62 4.98 -15.15
C MET A 789 26.11 4.86 -14.98
N HIS A 790 25.45 5.98 -14.66
CA HIS A 790 23.99 6.04 -14.63
C HIS A 790 23.45 6.10 -16.05
N LYS A 791 22.46 5.25 -16.37
CA LYS A 791 21.89 5.13 -17.74
C LYS A 791 22.95 4.85 -18.83
N GLY A 792 24.10 4.27 -18.45
CA GLY A 792 25.20 3.99 -19.39
C GLY A 792 25.88 5.24 -19.96
N GLN A 793 25.73 6.40 -19.32
CA GLN A 793 26.34 7.66 -19.76
C GLN A 793 27.31 8.19 -18.69
N SER A 794 28.35 8.91 -19.14
CA SER A 794 29.21 9.66 -18.22
C SER A 794 28.42 10.77 -17.53
N ASP A 795 28.80 11.08 -16.29
CA ASP A 795 28.14 12.10 -15.48
C ASP A 795 28.23 13.48 -16.15
N GLU A 796 29.38 13.80 -16.76
CA GLU A 796 29.57 15.04 -17.51
C GLU A 796 28.62 15.14 -18.72
N ALA A 797 28.54 14.12 -19.56
CA ALA A 797 27.71 14.15 -20.76
C ALA A 797 26.22 14.25 -20.41
N LEU A 798 25.76 13.45 -19.43
CA LEU A 798 24.38 13.47 -18.98
C LEU A 798 24.01 14.83 -18.38
N LEU A 799 24.82 15.35 -17.45
CA LEU A 799 24.54 16.61 -16.79
C LEU A 799 24.50 17.77 -17.78
N LYS A 800 25.49 17.85 -18.69
CA LYS A 800 25.56 18.91 -19.70
C LYS A 800 24.33 18.91 -20.61
N ALA A 801 23.92 17.73 -21.09
CA ALA A 801 22.74 17.58 -21.94
C ALA A 801 21.45 18.06 -21.24
N LEU A 802 21.29 17.78 -19.93
CA LEU A 802 20.12 18.23 -19.17
C LEU A 802 20.09 19.75 -18.98
N ILE A 803 21.25 20.38 -18.79
CA ILE A 803 21.34 21.84 -18.65
C ILE A 803 21.08 22.52 -20.00
N GLU A 804 21.56 21.95 -21.11
CA GLU A 804 21.22 22.39 -22.47
C GLU A 804 19.71 22.32 -22.72
N GLN A 805 19.06 21.23 -22.29
CA GLN A 805 17.61 21.10 -22.38
C GLN A 805 16.88 22.13 -21.50
N GLN A 806 17.33 22.37 -20.27
CA GLN A 806 16.77 23.40 -19.40
C GLN A 806 16.82 24.78 -20.08
N HIS A 807 17.97 25.16 -20.65
CA HIS A 807 18.08 26.42 -21.39
C HIS A 807 17.15 26.45 -22.60
N ARG A 808 17.12 25.38 -23.40
CA ARG A 808 16.27 25.26 -24.59
C ARG A 808 14.78 25.41 -24.26
N TRP A 809 14.30 24.75 -23.21
CA TRP A 809 12.88 24.76 -22.87
C TRP A 809 12.45 26.02 -22.13
N THR A 810 13.29 26.57 -21.25
CA THR A 810 12.86 27.62 -20.33
C THR A 810 13.46 29.00 -20.60
N GLY A 811 14.47 29.08 -21.48
CA GLY A 811 15.28 30.29 -21.66
C GLY A 811 16.08 30.65 -20.40
N SER A 812 16.41 29.67 -19.55
CA SER A 812 17.15 29.90 -18.30
C SER A 812 18.50 30.58 -18.55
N LEU A 813 18.69 31.75 -17.92
CA LEU A 813 19.96 32.48 -17.91
C LEU A 813 21.01 31.73 -17.07
N ARG A 814 20.61 31.17 -15.93
CA ARG A 814 21.50 30.37 -15.07
C ARG A 814 22.07 29.15 -15.81
N ALA A 815 21.22 28.44 -16.55
CA ALA A 815 21.66 27.32 -17.38
C ALA A 815 22.64 27.79 -18.46
N ARG A 816 22.38 28.94 -19.09
CA ARG A 816 23.28 29.53 -20.09
C ARG A 816 24.65 29.86 -19.51
N GLU A 817 24.69 30.56 -18.37
CA GLU A 817 25.92 30.94 -17.67
C GLU A 817 26.78 29.72 -17.31
N ILE A 818 26.15 28.65 -16.79
CA ILE A 818 26.83 27.39 -16.46
C ILE A 818 27.43 26.74 -17.71
N LEU A 819 26.71 26.74 -18.83
CA LEU A 819 27.19 26.16 -20.09
C LEU A 819 28.34 26.98 -20.71
N ASP A 820 28.24 28.31 -20.66
CA ASP A 820 29.29 29.21 -21.17
C ASP A 820 30.60 29.08 -20.37
N GLN A 821 30.52 28.70 -19.09
CA GLN A 821 31.66 28.50 -18.19
C GLN A 821 31.85 27.03 -17.78
N TRP A 822 31.46 26.08 -18.64
CA TRP A 822 31.34 24.66 -18.29
C TRP A 822 32.57 24.07 -17.58
N ALA A 823 33.77 24.36 -18.09
CA ALA A 823 35.03 23.82 -17.54
C ALA A 823 35.20 24.14 -16.03
N THR A 824 34.82 25.35 -15.62
CA THR A 824 34.86 25.80 -14.23
C THR A 824 33.60 25.39 -13.47
N ALA A 825 32.42 25.55 -14.08
CA ALA A 825 31.14 25.29 -13.45
C ALA A 825 30.96 23.79 -13.09
N ARG A 826 31.43 22.87 -13.94
CA ARG A 826 31.45 21.41 -13.66
C ARG A 826 32.08 21.10 -12.31
N GLY A 827 33.17 21.76 -11.96
CA GLY A 827 33.89 21.55 -10.71
C GLY A 827 33.11 21.92 -9.45
N LYS A 828 32.03 22.71 -9.59
CA LYS A 828 31.11 23.10 -8.50
C LYS A 828 29.90 22.16 -8.36
N PHE A 829 29.72 21.20 -9.27
CA PHE A 829 28.64 20.24 -9.13
C PHE A 829 29.01 19.12 -8.16
N VAL A 830 28.07 18.82 -7.27
CA VAL A 830 28.10 17.65 -6.39
C VAL A 830 27.13 16.61 -6.93
N LYS A 831 27.64 15.40 -7.19
CA LYS A 831 26.83 14.23 -7.51
C LYS A 831 26.40 13.55 -6.21
N VAL A 832 25.10 13.36 -6.04
CA VAL A 832 24.52 12.58 -4.96
C VAL A 832 24.23 11.18 -5.47
N PHE A 833 24.90 10.18 -4.90
CA PHE A 833 24.86 8.80 -5.40
C PHE A 833 24.51 7.81 -4.28
N PRO A 834 23.33 7.15 -4.33
CA PRO A 834 22.96 6.15 -3.34
C PRO A 834 23.89 4.94 -3.31
N THR A 835 24.31 4.54 -2.09
CA THR A 835 25.29 3.47 -1.87
C THR A 835 24.80 2.12 -2.40
N GLU A 836 23.54 1.78 -2.12
CA GLU A 836 22.93 0.52 -2.59
C GLU A 836 22.76 0.50 -4.11
N TYR A 837 22.44 1.63 -4.73
CA TYR A 837 22.34 1.73 -6.18
C TYR A 837 23.70 1.61 -6.85
N ARG A 838 24.74 2.24 -6.29
CA ARG A 838 26.12 2.05 -6.74
C ARG A 838 26.50 0.57 -6.69
N ARG A 839 26.23 -0.12 -5.58
CA ARG A 839 26.47 -1.57 -5.46
C ARG A 839 25.77 -2.34 -6.59
N ALA A 840 24.48 -2.09 -6.78
CA ALA A 840 23.70 -2.78 -7.81
C ALA A 840 24.23 -2.54 -9.23
N LEU A 841 24.64 -1.30 -9.57
CA LEU A 841 25.24 -1.01 -10.88
C LEU A 841 26.59 -1.73 -11.07
N THR A 842 27.43 -1.79 -10.03
CA THR A 842 28.70 -2.51 -10.08
C THR A 842 28.47 -4.02 -10.26
N GLU A 843 27.52 -4.61 -9.54
CA GLU A 843 27.18 -6.03 -9.69
C GLU A 843 26.62 -6.34 -11.08
N LEU A 844 25.78 -5.47 -11.64
CA LEU A 844 25.25 -5.62 -13.00
C LEU A 844 26.35 -5.51 -14.06
N ALA A 845 27.28 -4.56 -13.92
CA ALA A 845 28.44 -4.44 -14.80
C ALA A 845 29.34 -5.68 -14.73
N ALA A 846 29.60 -6.19 -13.51
CA ALA A 846 30.38 -7.41 -13.31
C ALA A 846 29.72 -8.63 -13.98
N LYS A 847 28.40 -8.80 -13.81
CA LYS A 847 27.64 -9.87 -14.47
C LYS A 847 27.66 -9.77 -15.99
N ALA A 848 27.55 -8.57 -16.55
CA ALA A 848 27.63 -8.35 -18.00
C ALA A 848 29.03 -8.63 -18.57
N SER A 849 30.09 -8.47 -17.76
CA SER A 849 31.48 -8.75 -18.13
C SER A 849 31.94 -10.20 -17.88
N ALA A 850 31.16 -11.00 -17.16
CA ALA A 850 31.51 -12.39 -16.87
C ALA A 850 31.37 -13.25 -18.15
N PRO A 851 32.32 -14.16 -18.45
CA PRO A 851 32.17 -15.09 -19.56
C PRO A 851 30.91 -15.91 -19.36
N VAL A 852 30.06 -16.01 -20.38
CA VAL A 852 28.93 -16.95 -20.39
C VAL A 852 29.53 -18.35 -20.23
N GLU A 853 29.45 -18.93 -19.04
CA GLU A 853 29.77 -20.35 -18.86
C GLU A 853 28.79 -21.14 -19.71
N ALA A 854 29.28 -21.69 -20.83
CA ALA A 854 28.54 -22.65 -21.62
C ALA A 854 28.11 -23.78 -20.69
N SER A 855 26.80 -23.94 -20.53
CA SER A 855 26.19 -25.01 -19.75
C SER A 855 26.75 -26.36 -20.23
N LYS A 856 27.68 -26.95 -19.47
CA LYS A 856 28.14 -28.31 -19.72
C LYS A 856 26.94 -29.24 -19.55
N PRO A 857 26.62 -30.11 -20.53
CA PRO A 857 25.56 -31.09 -20.36
C PRO A 857 25.94 -32.02 -19.20
N ALA A 858 25.00 -32.19 -18.27
CA ALA A 858 25.16 -33.06 -17.12
C ALA A 858 25.55 -34.48 -17.57
N ALA A 859 26.78 -34.88 -17.25
CA ALA A 859 27.23 -36.24 -17.44
C ALA A 859 26.40 -37.17 -16.55
N LYS A 860 25.57 -38.02 -17.17
CA LYS A 860 24.90 -39.15 -16.53
C LYS A 860 25.95 -40.05 -15.88
N LYS A 861 26.08 -40.00 -14.55
CA LYS A 861 26.72 -41.08 -13.80
C LYS A 861 25.77 -42.26 -13.77
N ALA A 862 26.03 -43.24 -14.63
CA ALA A 862 25.46 -44.57 -14.53
C ALA A 862 25.98 -45.25 -13.26
N ALA A 863 25.07 -45.70 -12.40
CA ALA A 863 25.38 -46.53 -11.25
C ALA A 863 25.80 -47.93 -11.72
N ALA A 864 27.10 -48.23 -11.62
CA ALA A 864 27.61 -49.59 -11.78
C ALA A 864 27.48 -50.32 -10.43
N VAL A 865 26.57 -51.28 -10.39
CA VAL A 865 26.44 -52.26 -9.30
C VAL A 865 27.64 -53.20 -9.37
N GLY A 866 28.57 -53.07 -8.42
CA GLY A 866 29.70 -53.98 -8.24
C GLY A 866 29.63 -54.66 -6.88
N LYS A 867 29.12 -55.91 -6.86
CA LYS A 867 29.24 -56.84 -5.74
C LYS A 867 30.71 -57.03 -5.36
N LYS A 868 31.08 -56.82 -4.09
CA LYS A 868 32.14 -57.61 -3.41
C LYS A 868 31.81 -57.77 -1.92
N THR A 869 31.79 -59.04 -1.53
CA THR A 869 31.59 -59.68 -0.22
C THR A 869 32.77 -59.38 0.73
N PRO A 870 32.63 -59.59 2.06
CA PRO A 870 33.49 -58.99 3.10
C PRO A 870 34.62 -59.93 3.56
N ALA A 871 35.66 -59.36 4.16
CA ALA A 871 36.51 -60.07 5.12
C ALA A 871 37.32 -59.10 6.00
N LYS A 872 37.14 -59.33 7.32
CA LYS A 872 37.89 -58.87 8.50
C LYS A 872 37.69 -57.44 8.98
#